data_AF-A0A1W9PWW1-F1
#
_entry.id   AF-A0A1W9PWW1-F1
#
_cell.length_a   1.000
_cell.length_b   1.000
_cell.length_c   1.000
_cell.angle_alpha   90.00
_cell.angle_beta   90.00
_cell.angle_gamma   90.00
#
_symmetry.space_group_name_H-M   'P 1'
#
loop_
_entity.id
_entity.type
_entity.pdbx_description
1 polymer ?
#
loop_
_entity_poly.entity_id
_entity_poly.type
_entity_poly.pdbx_seq_one_letter_code
_entity_poly.pdbx_strand_id
1 'polypeptide(L)'
;MADYVIQYQIENGEWQEFPLAVGNIVIGRGVDCDLILDHVRVSRQHAYLQWDGTQAYLIDIGSSNGTFVDSQELVPNVPFKLSAGQSVTIGACTLMLKFPLQEVKPVDMPQAVRVDASSPKAVIVGGDQSHGVNDRFQLRYRLQGGAWNTFVLLPGDITIGRDEDNDLCLDDHEVSRLHGTITVDAGTLWITDLDSTNGIELDGLPLKPREKYQFDAGQKITIGNHELCVEVLSEIGAAVSGTMIMPGDAVWIDGVDTSETIIDTDMSIVPTQVRTMDLASHARVTIGRARDNHVVLEHPLVSRYHAVFEKVGKRYRIKDLRSTNGVYVNKDIVENEKFLEDYDQICIGPFVFEIAGNKLQGRIETGLKITAKNINQRVSDTLNLLKNINLIIEPNEFVALVGMSGSGKTTFLNAISGYWPASHGQVLINGVELYNHYDLFRNDIGYVPQKDIVHAELTPKIALDYVAQLRMPSDIGKSERHAAVQEVLKELDLIERQDVPISNLSGGQLKRVSIGVELLTKPRLFFLDEPTSGLDPGTEYDMMKLMRNLADQGRTVILITHATKNVMLCDKVIFLARGGNLAFYGAPEDALAYFDEHRTDRERREKKMEFDDIYRILDDDSRGAPNEWRERYLHSSVYAKIMGKDSPQAKNRPVTAQQAEKLHKAKRKLSSLRQFLILSARNLKIMMQDKVMQDKVSLTMMLALAPILGMMDFIWGKDLFDPVTGDVELV
;
A
#
# COMPACT_ATOMS: atom_id res chain seq x y z
N MET A 1 -13.27 -3.10 45.17
CA MET A 1 -13.09 -3.88 43.93
C MET A 1 -11.66 -3.65 43.49
N ALA A 2 -11.05 -4.60 42.78
CA ALA A 2 -9.71 -4.43 42.24
C ALA A 2 -9.88 -3.71 40.89
N ASP A 3 -9.46 -2.46 40.80
CA ASP A 3 -9.66 -1.67 39.59
C ASP A 3 -8.56 -2.04 38.58
N TYR A 4 -8.95 -2.80 37.55
CA TYR A 4 -8.08 -3.17 36.45
C TYR A 4 -7.94 -1.98 35.48
N VAL A 5 -6.72 -1.72 35.00
CA VAL A 5 -6.45 -0.62 34.07
C VAL A 5 -5.63 -1.08 32.88
N ILE A 6 -5.88 -0.45 31.73
CA ILE A 6 -4.93 -0.42 30.62
C ILE A 6 -4.02 0.78 30.85
N GLN A 7 -2.71 0.56 30.97
CA GLN A 7 -1.74 1.63 30.79
C GLN A 7 -1.43 1.77 29.30
N TYR A 8 -1.44 2.99 28.76
CA TYR A 8 -1.07 3.24 27.35
C TYR A 8 -0.20 4.49 27.19
N GLN A 9 0.64 4.50 26.16
CA GLN A 9 1.46 5.63 25.73
C GLN A 9 1.37 5.80 24.21
N ILE A 10 1.53 7.03 23.73
CA ILE A 10 1.53 7.37 22.29
C ILE A 10 2.91 7.95 21.96
N GLU A 11 3.60 7.40 20.95
CA GLU A 11 4.92 7.89 20.48
C GLU A 11 5.99 8.09 21.58
N ASN A 12 6.03 7.19 22.58
CA ASN A 12 6.89 7.29 23.78
C ASN A 12 6.60 8.51 24.69
N GLY A 13 5.39 9.06 24.65
CA GLY A 13 4.90 10.07 25.59
C GLY A 13 4.64 9.53 27.01
N GLU A 14 4.02 10.34 27.85
CA GLU A 14 3.66 9.93 29.22
C GLU A 14 2.63 8.79 29.23
N TRP A 15 2.79 7.84 30.15
CA TRP A 15 1.83 6.76 30.37
C TRP A 15 0.52 7.29 30.94
N GLN A 16 -0.58 7.01 30.25
CA GLN A 16 -1.95 7.31 30.62
C GLN A 16 -2.65 6.02 31.09
N GLU A 17 -3.70 6.16 31.91
CA GLU A 17 -4.47 5.04 32.45
C GLU A 17 -5.93 5.09 31.99
N PHE A 18 -6.42 3.97 31.47
CA PHE A 18 -7.81 3.76 31.08
C PHE A 18 -8.46 2.68 31.97
N PRO A 19 -9.56 2.99 32.70
CA PRO A 19 -10.22 2.04 33.59
C PRO A 19 -11.02 1.00 32.82
N LEU A 20 -10.88 -0.28 33.18
CA LEU A 20 -11.59 -1.38 32.52
C LEU A 20 -12.98 -1.61 33.12
N ALA A 21 -14.01 -1.26 32.37
CA ALA A 21 -15.38 -1.70 32.61
C ALA A 21 -15.62 -3.10 31.99
N VAL A 22 -16.47 -3.91 32.63
CA VAL A 22 -16.90 -5.21 32.06
C VAL A 22 -17.73 -4.96 30.80
N GLY A 23 -17.33 -5.57 29.68
CA GLY A 23 -17.96 -5.39 28.38
C GLY A 23 -16.95 -5.36 27.23
N ASN A 24 -17.38 -4.84 26.08
CA ASN A 24 -16.51 -4.59 24.93
C ASN A 24 -16.07 -3.13 24.96
N ILE A 25 -14.78 -2.90 24.80
CA ILE A 25 -14.14 -1.58 24.77
C ILE A 25 -13.58 -1.40 23.36
N VAL A 26 -14.08 -0.41 22.63
CA VAL A 26 -13.59 -0.09 21.28
C VAL A 26 -12.28 0.69 21.39
N ILE A 27 -11.24 0.20 20.70
CA ILE A 27 -9.92 0.84 20.64
C ILE A 27 -9.70 1.36 19.22
N GLY A 28 -9.31 2.62 19.08
CA GLY A 28 -9.04 3.25 17.79
C GLY A 28 -8.76 4.74 17.91
N ARG A 29 -8.54 5.45 16.80
CA ARG A 29 -8.38 6.92 16.83
C ARG A 29 -9.69 7.70 16.66
N GLY A 30 -10.80 7.02 16.39
CA GLY A 30 -12.11 7.64 16.24
C GLY A 30 -12.64 8.16 17.58
N VAL A 31 -13.33 9.30 17.56
CA VAL A 31 -14.02 9.84 18.76
C VAL A 31 -15.22 9.00 19.21
N ASP A 32 -15.59 8.00 18.40
CA ASP A 32 -16.56 6.95 18.67
C ASP A 32 -15.96 5.73 19.40
N CYS A 33 -14.65 5.72 19.66
CA CYS A 33 -13.98 4.68 20.45
C CYS A 33 -14.01 4.99 21.95
N ASP A 34 -14.06 3.93 22.77
CA ASP A 34 -13.96 4.04 24.23
C ASP A 34 -12.54 4.41 24.67
N LEU A 35 -11.53 3.74 24.10
CA LEU A 35 -10.12 4.07 24.26
C LEU A 35 -9.59 4.74 22.99
N ILE A 36 -9.45 6.08 23.05
CA ILE A 36 -8.99 6.90 21.94
C ILE A 36 -7.46 6.95 21.90
N LEU A 37 -6.89 6.40 20.84
CA LEU A 37 -5.46 6.42 20.52
C LEU A 37 -5.22 7.38 19.35
N ASP A 38 -5.06 8.67 19.64
CA ASP A 38 -4.89 9.75 18.64
C ASP A 38 -3.53 9.68 17.92
N HIS A 39 -3.40 8.74 16.99
CA HIS A 39 -2.19 8.55 16.18
C HIS A 39 -2.51 8.01 14.77
N VAL A 40 -1.81 8.51 13.75
CA VAL A 40 -2.16 8.30 12.33
C VAL A 40 -2.12 6.84 11.87
N ARG A 41 -1.25 5.99 12.43
CA ARG A 41 -1.20 4.54 12.11
C ARG A 41 -2.31 3.72 12.78
N VAL A 42 -3.15 4.33 13.60
CA VAL A 42 -4.29 3.63 14.22
C VAL A 42 -5.51 3.80 13.32
N SER A 43 -6.16 2.71 12.88
CA SER A 43 -7.46 2.78 12.21
C SER A 43 -8.53 3.46 13.10
N ARG A 44 -9.57 4.04 12.47
CA ARG A 44 -10.60 4.81 13.18
C ARG A 44 -11.27 3.98 14.28
N GLN A 45 -11.72 2.77 13.95
CA GLN A 45 -11.86 1.67 14.88
C GLN A 45 -10.77 0.66 14.49
N HIS A 46 -9.99 0.16 15.45
CA HIS A 46 -8.79 -0.64 15.18
C HIS A 46 -8.90 -2.05 15.78
N ALA A 47 -9.35 -2.13 17.02
CA ALA A 47 -9.57 -3.38 17.74
C ALA A 47 -10.72 -3.24 18.74
N TYR A 48 -11.27 -4.36 19.19
CA TYR A 48 -12.08 -4.42 20.41
C TYR A 48 -11.34 -5.20 21.48
N LEU A 49 -11.38 -4.70 22.72
CA LEU A 49 -11.00 -5.47 23.90
C LEU A 49 -12.27 -5.89 24.64
N GLN A 50 -12.51 -7.19 24.72
CA GLN A 50 -13.58 -7.77 25.53
C GLN A 50 -13.01 -8.13 26.91
N TRP A 51 -13.57 -7.53 27.97
CA TRP A 51 -13.18 -7.75 29.35
C TRP A 51 -14.37 -8.31 30.16
N ASP A 52 -14.22 -9.51 30.73
CA ASP A 52 -15.27 -10.16 31.53
C ASP A 52 -15.15 -9.93 33.05
N GLY A 53 -14.10 -9.23 33.49
CA GLY A 53 -13.73 -9.06 34.90
C GLY A 53 -12.65 -10.03 35.39
N THR A 54 -12.27 -11.02 34.58
CA THR A 54 -11.25 -12.04 34.88
C THR A 54 -10.31 -12.32 33.70
N GLN A 55 -10.79 -12.22 32.47
CA GLN A 55 -10.04 -12.46 31.24
C GLN A 55 -10.27 -11.33 30.23
N ALA A 56 -9.21 -11.02 29.49
CA ALA A 56 -9.20 -10.04 28.42
C ALA A 56 -9.00 -10.75 27.07
N TYR A 57 -9.82 -10.41 26.08
CA TYR A 57 -9.69 -10.88 24.71
C TYR A 57 -9.57 -9.66 23.78
N LEU A 58 -8.47 -9.58 23.04
CA LEU A 58 -8.20 -8.52 22.07
C LEU A 58 -8.48 -9.06 20.67
N ILE A 59 -9.28 -8.32 19.90
CA ILE A 59 -9.69 -8.68 18.54
C ILE A 59 -9.33 -7.51 17.62
N ASP A 60 -8.36 -7.69 16.73
CA ASP A 60 -8.17 -6.78 15.58
C ASP A 60 -9.37 -6.94 14.63
N ILE A 61 -9.90 -5.85 14.08
CA ILE A 61 -11.10 -5.88 13.22
C ILE A 61 -10.83 -5.65 11.73
N GLY A 62 -9.64 -6.03 11.27
CA GLY A 62 -9.15 -5.69 9.92
C GLY A 62 -8.57 -4.28 9.90
N SER A 63 -7.73 -3.97 10.89
CA SER A 63 -7.03 -2.69 10.95
C SER A 63 -6.04 -2.54 9.79
N SER A 64 -5.73 -1.29 9.46
CA SER A 64 -4.92 -0.93 8.28
C SER A 64 -3.42 -1.15 8.48
N ASN A 65 -2.96 -1.36 9.72
CA ASN A 65 -1.54 -1.48 10.08
C ASN A 65 -1.27 -2.65 11.05
N GLY A 66 -2.27 -3.47 11.37
CA GLY A 66 -2.15 -4.57 12.33
C GLY A 66 -2.17 -4.15 13.80
N THR A 67 -2.80 -4.99 14.62
CA THR A 67 -2.61 -5.03 16.08
C THR A 67 -1.52 -6.04 16.38
N PHE A 68 -0.50 -5.66 17.15
CA PHE A 68 0.56 -6.57 17.56
C PHE A 68 0.48 -6.85 19.06
N VAL A 69 0.81 -8.07 19.49
CA VAL A 69 1.05 -8.40 20.91
C VAL A 69 2.45 -8.99 21.01
N ASP A 70 3.30 -8.39 21.86
CA ASP A 70 4.70 -8.77 22.02
C ASP A 70 5.48 -8.85 20.68
N SER A 71 5.15 -7.92 19.78
CA SER A 71 5.66 -7.82 18.39
C SER A 71 5.17 -8.87 17.38
N GLN A 72 4.25 -9.76 17.75
CA GLN A 72 3.55 -10.65 16.82
C GLN A 72 2.21 -10.03 16.37
N GLU A 73 1.96 -9.97 15.06
CA GLU A 73 0.69 -9.47 14.50
C GLU A 73 -0.47 -10.44 14.79
N LEU A 74 -1.61 -9.90 15.22
CA LEU A 74 -2.83 -10.67 15.43
C LEU A 74 -3.54 -10.93 14.11
N VAL A 75 -4.08 -12.15 13.95
CA VAL A 75 -4.93 -12.47 12.80
C VAL A 75 -6.25 -11.68 12.90
N PRO A 76 -6.62 -10.87 11.88
CA PRO A 76 -7.86 -10.09 11.92
C PRO A 76 -9.11 -10.94 12.16
N ASN A 77 -9.99 -10.42 13.02
CA ASN A 77 -11.25 -11.02 13.48
C ASN A 77 -11.11 -12.31 14.31
N VAL A 78 -9.88 -12.67 14.75
CA VAL A 78 -9.64 -13.80 15.66
C VAL A 78 -9.40 -13.27 17.09
N PRO A 79 -10.13 -13.74 18.11
CA PRO A 79 -9.89 -13.34 19.50
C PRO A 79 -8.56 -13.87 20.05
N PHE A 80 -7.66 -12.95 20.39
CA PHE A 80 -6.42 -13.25 21.10
C PHE A 80 -6.59 -13.04 22.61
N LYS A 81 -6.23 -14.05 23.43
CA LYS A 81 -6.33 -13.94 24.88
C LYS A 81 -5.16 -13.12 25.45
N LEU A 82 -5.46 -11.90 25.92
CA LEU A 82 -4.46 -10.96 26.42
C LEU A 82 -4.16 -11.21 27.91
N SER A 83 -2.88 -11.40 28.24
CA SER A 83 -2.38 -11.54 29.61
C SER A 83 -1.75 -10.23 30.10
N ALA A 84 -1.70 -10.00 31.40
CA ALA A 84 -1.05 -8.81 31.95
C ALA A 84 0.47 -8.83 31.72
N GLY A 85 1.03 -7.64 31.53
CA GLY A 85 2.45 -7.47 31.17
C GLY A 85 2.79 -7.67 29.70
N GLN A 86 1.87 -8.23 28.89
CA GLN A 86 2.04 -8.27 27.44
C GLN A 86 1.91 -6.86 26.84
N SER A 87 2.80 -6.55 25.89
CA SER A 87 2.88 -5.27 25.21
C SER A 87 2.08 -5.31 23.92
N VAL A 88 0.87 -4.75 23.95
CA VAL A 88 0.06 -4.54 22.75
C VAL A 88 0.58 -3.30 22.02
N THR A 89 0.89 -3.40 20.74
CA THR A 89 1.26 -2.27 19.89
C THR A 89 0.19 -2.03 18.84
N ILE A 90 -0.36 -0.81 18.83
CA ILE A 90 -1.39 -0.37 17.89
C ILE A 90 -0.87 0.91 17.22
N GLY A 91 -0.39 0.79 15.98
CA GLY A 91 0.24 1.90 15.26
C GLY A 91 1.61 2.32 15.83
N ALA A 92 1.64 3.40 16.62
CA ALA A 92 2.79 3.82 17.43
C ALA A 92 2.42 4.00 18.91
N CYS A 93 1.29 3.41 19.31
CA CYS A 93 0.80 3.41 20.67
C CYS A 93 1.14 2.06 21.31
N THR A 94 1.67 2.07 22.52
CA THR A 94 1.90 0.86 23.32
C THR A 94 0.84 0.81 24.42
N LEU A 95 0.20 -0.34 24.61
CA LEU A 95 -0.78 -0.59 25.66
C LEU A 95 -0.32 -1.82 26.46
N MET A 96 -0.52 -1.80 27.77
CA MET A 96 -0.25 -2.93 28.67
C MET A 96 -1.40 -3.08 29.65
N LEU A 97 -1.92 -4.31 29.77
CA LEU A 97 -2.88 -4.66 30.81
C LEU A 97 -2.15 -4.77 32.16
N LYS A 98 -2.64 -4.06 33.17
CA LYS A 98 -2.02 -4.02 34.50
C LYS A 98 -2.96 -4.51 35.59
N PHE A 99 -2.44 -5.40 36.44
CA PHE A 99 -3.10 -5.86 37.65
C PHE A 99 -2.66 -5.01 38.85
N PRO A 100 -3.53 -4.78 39.86
CA PRO A 100 -3.10 -4.19 41.11
C PRO A 100 -2.10 -5.12 41.81
N LEU A 101 -0.96 -4.56 42.20
CA LEU A 101 0.14 -5.28 42.85
C LEU A 101 -0.31 -5.89 44.19
N GLN A 102 -0.10 -7.19 44.38
CA GLN A 102 0.01 -7.76 45.71
C GLN A 102 1.43 -7.55 46.22
N GLU A 103 1.58 -6.95 47.41
CA GLU A 103 2.87 -6.78 48.06
C GLU A 103 3.49 -8.14 48.42
N VAL A 104 4.60 -8.50 47.77
CA VAL A 104 5.47 -9.61 48.19
C VAL A 104 6.68 -9.01 48.90
N LYS A 105 6.90 -9.42 50.15
CA LYS A 105 8.02 -8.92 50.97
C LYS A 105 9.38 -9.47 50.47
N PRO A 106 10.45 -8.67 50.51
CA PRO A 106 11.76 -9.08 50.02
C PRO A 106 12.43 -10.11 50.95
N VAL A 107 13.32 -10.92 50.37
CA VAL A 107 14.24 -11.84 51.04
C VAL A 107 15.67 -11.33 50.84
N ASP A 108 16.49 -11.35 51.88
CA ASP A 108 17.85 -10.77 51.88
C ASP A 108 18.83 -11.52 50.95
N MET A 109 19.73 -10.76 50.31
CA MET A 109 20.89 -11.29 49.58
C MET A 109 22.20 -11.19 50.39
N PRO A 110 23.10 -12.19 50.34
CA PRO A 110 24.44 -12.10 50.92
C PRO A 110 25.35 -11.13 50.15
N GLN A 111 26.34 -10.57 50.84
CA GLN A 111 27.24 -9.54 50.31
C GLN A 111 28.31 -10.06 49.33
N ALA A 112 28.76 -9.17 48.44
CA ALA A 112 29.73 -9.45 47.38
C ALA A 112 31.16 -9.72 47.89
N VAL A 113 31.89 -10.58 47.16
CA VAL A 113 33.33 -10.83 47.32
C VAL A 113 34.07 -10.35 46.07
N ARG A 114 35.14 -9.57 46.25
CA ARG A 114 36.05 -9.15 45.17
C ARG A 114 37.14 -10.21 44.93
N VAL A 115 37.58 -10.36 43.68
CA VAL A 115 38.82 -11.06 43.31
C VAL A 115 39.61 -10.22 42.31
N ASP A 116 40.93 -10.13 42.51
CA ASP A 116 41.86 -9.31 41.73
C ASP A 116 42.40 -10.00 40.46
N ALA A 117 43.00 -9.21 39.57
CA ALA A 117 43.41 -9.63 38.23
C ALA A 117 44.75 -10.39 38.18
N SER A 118 44.74 -11.60 37.59
CA SER A 118 45.88 -12.16 36.84
C SER A 118 45.44 -13.29 35.89
N SER A 119 45.94 -13.27 34.65
CA SER A 119 45.59 -14.17 33.53
C SER A 119 46.32 -15.53 33.55
N PRO A 120 46.02 -16.46 32.63
CA PRO A 120 44.72 -17.06 32.32
C PRO A 120 44.79 -18.60 32.43
N LYS A 121 43.71 -19.28 32.87
CA LYS A 121 43.58 -20.74 32.69
C LYS A 121 42.15 -21.12 32.34
N ALA A 122 42.02 -21.99 31.35
CA ALA A 122 40.75 -22.57 30.94
C ALA A 122 40.14 -23.38 32.09
N VAL A 123 38.85 -23.18 32.33
CA VAL A 123 38.00 -24.03 33.17
C VAL A 123 36.88 -24.53 32.28
N ILE A 124 36.98 -25.80 31.87
CA ILE A 124 35.84 -26.53 31.32
C ILE A 124 35.05 -27.04 32.53
N VAL A 125 33.84 -26.54 32.70
CA VAL A 125 32.80 -27.18 33.53
C VAL A 125 31.59 -27.30 32.61
N GLY A 126 31.19 -28.53 32.32
CA GLY A 126 30.01 -28.82 31.52
C GLY A 126 28.78 -29.07 32.38
N GLY A 127 27.61 -29.03 31.74
CA GLY A 127 26.38 -29.62 32.25
C GLY A 127 25.54 -28.73 33.15
N ASP A 128 24.71 -27.90 32.52
CA ASP A 128 23.26 -28.12 32.66
C ASP A 128 22.57 -27.78 31.34
N GLN A 129 21.80 -28.72 30.76
CA GLN A 129 21.02 -28.46 29.54
C GLN A 129 19.63 -27.99 29.94
N SER A 130 19.52 -26.69 30.21
CA SER A 130 18.22 -26.01 30.17
C SER A 130 17.91 -25.66 28.71
N HIS A 131 16.99 -26.41 28.10
CA HIS A 131 16.39 -26.03 26.82
C HIS A 131 15.71 -24.66 26.98
N GLY A 132 16.06 -23.73 26.11
CA GLY A 132 15.54 -22.37 26.14
C GLY A 132 14.14 -22.30 25.55
N VAL A 133 13.34 -21.32 26.01
CA VAL A 133 11.95 -21.08 25.57
C VAL A 133 11.86 -20.64 24.08
N ASN A 134 12.98 -20.58 23.36
CA ASN A 134 13.10 -20.08 21.98
C ASN A 134 13.59 -21.13 20.96
N ASP A 135 13.67 -22.43 21.31
CA ASP A 135 14.03 -23.48 20.35
C ASP A 135 12.96 -23.57 19.23
N ARG A 136 13.30 -23.11 18.02
CA ARG A 136 12.41 -23.23 16.84
C ARG A 136 12.59 -24.61 16.19
N PHE A 137 11.49 -25.32 15.98
CA PHE A 137 11.52 -26.68 15.40
C PHE A 137 11.18 -26.68 13.91
N GLN A 138 11.99 -27.40 13.13
CA GLN A 138 11.69 -27.69 11.72
C GLN A 138 11.45 -29.19 11.56
N LEU A 139 10.28 -29.55 11.06
CA LEU A 139 9.99 -30.91 10.60
C LEU A 139 10.54 -31.09 9.18
N ARG A 140 11.31 -32.14 8.99
CA ARG A 140 11.74 -32.62 7.67
C ARG A 140 10.97 -33.88 7.34
N TYR A 141 10.49 -33.98 6.11
CA TYR A 141 9.73 -35.14 5.65
C TYR A 141 10.10 -35.51 4.21
N ARG A 142 10.01 -36.80 3.88
CA ARG A 142 10.18 -37.32 2.52
C ARG A 142 9.40 -38.59 2.31
N LEU A 143 8.99 -38.85 1.07
CA LEU A 143 8.69 -40.21 0.63
C LEU A 143 9.98 -41.04 0.64
N GLN A 144 9.92 -42.31 1.03
CA GLN A 144 11.11 -43.16 1.20
C GLN A 144 12.00 -43.18 -0.05
N GLY A 145 13.29 -42.81 0.12
CA GLY A 145 14.25 -42.69 -0.99
C GLY A 145 14.18 -41.39 -1.81
N GLY A 146 13.20 -40.51 -1.54
CA GLY A 146 13.05 -39.21 -2.17
C GLY A 146 13.93 -38.09 -1.58
N ALA A 147 13.78 -36.89 -2.13
CA ALA A 147 14.35 -35.66 -1.59
C ALA A 147 13.62 -35.23 -0.30
N TRP A 148 14.33 -34.53 0.59
CA TRP A 148 13.76 -33.97 1.81
C TRP A 148 13.02 -32.66 1.53
N ASN A 149 11.78 -32.60 1.98
CA ASN A 149 10.98 -31.38 2.13
C ASN A 149 11.06 -30.89 3.59
N THR A 150 10.69 -29.64 3.81
CA THR A 150 10.73 -28.96 5.11
C THR A 150 9.38 -28.33 5.44
N PHE A 151 8.97 -28.43 6.69
CA PHE A 151 7.77 -27.83 7.25
C PHE A 151 8.13 -27.20 8.61
N VAL A 152 7.78 -25.94 8.85
CA VAL A 152 8.10 -25.27 10.13
C VAL A 152 7.04 -25.62 11.15
N LEU A 153 7.44 -26.17 12.30
CA LEU A 153 6.50 -26.47 13.37
C LEU A 153 6.27 -25.21 14.22
N LEU A 154 5.05 -24.69 14.17
CA LEU A 154 4.61 -23.58 15.02
C LEU A 154 4.07 -24.11 16.37
N PRO A 155 4.06 -23.29 17.44
CA PRO A 155 3.37 -23.62 18.69
C PRO A 155 1.89 -23.95 18.46
N GLY A 156 1.42 -25.09 18.99
CA GLY A 156 0.07 -25.61 18.77
C GLY A 156 0.05 -27.06 18.26
N ASP A 157 -1.16 -27.53 17.94
CA ASP A 157 -1.41 -28.82 17.30
C ASP A 157 -1.34 -28.68 15.78
N ILE A 158 -0.57 -29.55 15.13
CA ILE A 158 -0.34 -29.58 13.69
C ILE A 158 -0.88 -30.90 13.14
N THR A 159 -1.90 -30.83 12.30
CA THR A 159 -2.59 -32.00 11.72
C THR A 159 -1.81 -32.59 10.55
N ILE A 160 -1.73 -33.91 10.51
CA ILE A 160 -1.03 -34.67 9.48
C ILE A 160 -2.01 -35.67 8.86
N GLY A 161 -2.13 -35.67 7.54
CA GLY A 161 -3.06 -36.54 6.82
C GLY A 161 -2.92 -36.44 5.32
N ARG A 162 -3.77 -37.17 4.59
CA ARG A 162 -3.76 -37.20 3.12
C ARG A 162 -4.67 -36.17 2.45
N ASP A 163 -5.68 -35.66 3.16
CA ASP A 163 -6.60 -34.66 2.59
C ASP A 163 -5.93 -33.25 2.62
N GLU A 164 -6.24 -32.39 1.66
CA GLU A 164 -5.62 -31.05 1.51
C GLU A 164 -5.95 -30.08 2.66
N ASP A 165 -6.95 -30.40 3.50
CA ASP A 165 -7.37 -29.61 4.66
C ASP A 165 -6.49 -29.84 5.92
N ASN A 166 -5.45 -30.70 5.86
CA ASN A 166 -4.49 -30.89 6.96
C ASN A 166 -3.32 -29.91 6.83
N ASP A 167 -2.76 -29.48 7.96
CA ASP A 167 -1.59 -28.59 8.02
C ASP A 167 -0.38 -29.19 7.27
N LEU A 168 -0.15 -30.49 7.42
CA LEU A 168 0.80 -31.27 6.63
C LEU A 168 0.08 -32.34 5.80
N CYS A 169 -0.11 -32.05 4.51
CA CYS A 169 -0.60 -33.03 3.54
C CYS A 169 0.52 -33.99 3.08
N LEU A 170 0.32 -35.28 3.32
CA LEU A 170 1.16 -36.38 2.84
C LEU A 170 0.36 -37.22 1.83
N ASP A 171 0.53 -36.93 0.53
CA ASP A 171 -0.16 -37.63 -0.57
C ASP A 171 0.39 -39.05 -0.80
N ASP A 172 0.01 -39.97 0.09
CA ASP A 172 0.26 -41.41 -0.02
C ASP A 172 -1.00 -42.17 0.38
N HIS A 173 -1.38 -43.17 -0.44
CA HIS A 173 -2.53 -44.03 -0.20
C HIS A 173 -2.49 -44.77 1.16
N GLU A 174 -1.31 -45.01 1.73
CA GLU A 174 -1.14 -45.59 3.07
C GLU A 174 -1.31 -44.59 4.21
N VAL A 175 -1.49 -43.30 3.91
CA VAL A 175 -1.82 -42.25 4.87
C VAL A 175 -3.35 -42.07 4.93
N SER A 176 -3.91 -42.16 6.14
CA SER A 176 -5.31 -41.83 6.43
C SER A 176 -5.61 -40.35 6.16
N ARG A 177 -6.88 -40.03 5.86
CA ARG A 177 -7.35 -38.66 5.56
C ARG A 177 -6.91 -37.62 6.60
N LEU A 178 -7.09 -37.98 7.87
CA LEU A 178 -6.47 -37.39 9.05
C LEU A 178 -5.80 -38.56 9.76
N HIS A 179 -4.49 -38.49 9.97
CA HIS A 179 -3.65 -39.61 10.43
C HIS A 179 -3.18 -39.40 11.87
N GLY A 180 -2.75 -38.19 12.20
CA GLY A 180 -2.23 -37.86 13.52
C GLY A 180 -2.01 -36.36 13.71
N THR A 181 -1.47 -36.00 14.87
CA THR A 181 -0.98 -34.66 15.16
C THR A 181 0.44 -34.68 15.72
N ILE A 182 1.21 -33.64 15.38
CA ILE A 182 2.39 -33.23 16.16
C ILE A 182 2.00 -31.97 16.94
N THR A 183 2.20 -31.97 18.26
CA THR A 183 2.02 -30.76 19.09
C THR A 183 3.38 -30.18 19.45
N VAL A 184 3.54 -28.87 19.30
CA VAL A 184 4.62 -28.11 19.95
C VAL A 184 4.04 -27.31 21.12
N ASP A 185 4.39 -27.67 22.35
CA ASP A 185 3.90 -27.01 23.57
C ASP A 185 5.06 -26.64 24.49
N ALA A 186 5.25 -25.33 24.74
CA ALA A 186 6.31 -24.78 25.58
C ALA A 186 7.73 -25.34 25.31
N GLY A 187 8.07 -25.58 24.03
CA GLY A 187 9.35 -26.16 23.62
C GLY A 187 9.41 -27.70 23.66
N THR A 188 8.32 -28.38 24.04
CA THR A 188 8.21 -29.84 24.08
C THR A 188 7.46 -30.37 22.87
N LEU A 189 8.00 -31.40 22.22
CA LEU A 189 7.37 -32.07 21.08
C LEU A 189 6.55 -33.27 21.52
N TRP A 190 5.36 -33.41 20.94
CA TRP A 190 4.48 -34.56 21.17
C TRP A 190 3.92 -35.06 19.84
N ILE A 191 3.66 -36.36 19.74
CA ILE A 191 3.00 -36.98 18.61
C ILE A 191 1.84 -37.86 19.07
N THR A 192 0.72 -37.83 18.33
CA THR A 192 -0.49 -38.58 18.62
C THR A 192 -1.01 -39.22 17.34
N ASP A 193 -1.18 -40.54 17.33
CA ASP A 193 -1.94 -41.22 16.28
C ASP A 193 -3.44 -41.02 16.52
N LEU A 194 -4.20 -40.61 15.49
CA LEU A 194 -5.62 -40.28 15.60
C LEU A 194 -6.56 -41.45 15.23
N ASP A 195 -6.16 -42.69 15.52
CA ASP A 195 -6.85 -43.94 15.12
C ASP A 195 -6.73 -44.16 13.61
N SER A 196 -5.48 -44.06 13.13
CA SER A 196 -5.14 -44.19 11.72
C SER A 196 -5.22 -45.65 11.24
N THR A 197 -5.18 -45.83 9.92
CA THR A 197 -5.31 -47.16 9.30
C THR A 197 -4.04 -48.00 9.38
N ASN A 198 -2.87 -47.35 9.35
CA ASN A 198 -1.56 -48.03 9.29
C ASN A 198 -0.64 -47.70 10.48
N GLY A 199 -1.04 -46.78 11.36
CA GLY A 199 -0.28 -46.39 12.54
C GLY A 199 0.83 -45.39 12.25
N ILE A 200 1.23 -44.68 13.31
CA ILE A 200 2.49 -43.92 13.37
C ILE A 200 3.53 -44.75 14.12
N GLU A 201 4.76 -44.80 13.60
CA GLU A 201 5.91 -45.35 14.32
C GLU A 201 6.87 -44.23 14.78
N LEU A 202 7.45 -44.38 15.97
CA LEU A 202 8.54 -43.56 16.48
C LEU A 202 9.78 -44.45 16.71
N ASP A 203 10.89 -44.14 16.06
CA ASP A 203 12.12 -44.95 15.96
C ASP A 203 11.87 -46.44 15.62
N GLY A 204 10.82 -46.72 14.84
CA GLY A 204 10.41 -48.08 14.43
C GLY A 204 9.60 -48.84 15.48
N LEU A 205 9.09 -48.14 16.51
CA LEU A 205 8.12 -48.68 17.47
C LEU A 205 6.73 -48.09 17.19
N PRO A 206 5.68 -48.90 16.98
CA PRO A 206 4.34 -48.40 16.70
C PRO A 206 3.72 -47.75 17.95
N LEU A 207 3.14 -46.57 17.77
CA LEU A 207 2.40 -45.85 18.81
C LEU A 207 1.00 -46.45 19.00
N LYS A 208 0.43 -46.33 20.20
CA LYS A 208 -0.99 -46.68 20.40
C LYS A 208 -1.89 -45.53 19.94
N PRO A 209 -2.99 -45.82 19.21
CA PRO A 209 -4.00 -44.83 18.86
C PRO A 209 -4.51 -44.02 20.05
N ARG A 210 -4.68 -42.71 19.85
CA ARG A 210 -5.22 -41.71 20.78
C ARG A 210 -4.42 -41.53 22.08
N GLU A 211 -3.22 -42.09 22.20
CA GLU A 211 -2.27 -41.77 23.27
C GLU A 211 -1.24 -40.74 22.75
N LYS A 212 -0.90 -39.76 23.59
CA LYS A 212 0.03 -38.66 23.27
C LYS A 212 1.43 -39.02 23.77
N TYR A 213 2.40 -39.14 22.86
CA TYR A 213 3.77 -39.54 23.13
C TYR A 213 4.71 -38.34 23.03
N GLN A 214 5.50 -38.07 24.07
CA GLN A 214 6.59 -37.10 24.00
C GLN A 214 7.74 -37.69 23.17
N PHE A 215 8.39 -36.88 22.35
CA PHE A 215 9.58 -37.26 21.60
C PHE A 215 10.59 -36.12 21.53
N ASP A 216 11.84 -36.44 21.25
CA ASP A 216 12.94 -35.49 21.13
C ASP A 216 13.28 -35.19 19.65
N ALA A 217 13.82 -34.00 19.39
CA ALA A 217 14.34 -33.66 18.07
C ALA A 217 15.49 -34.62 17.68
N GLY A 218 15.48 -35.08 16.42
CA GLY A 218 16.38 -36.10 15.89
C GLY A 218 15.80 -37.53 15.86
N GLN A 219 14.69 -37.80 16.56
CA GLN A 219 14.00 -39.09 16.46
C GLN A 219 13.28 -39.24 15.12
N LYS A 220 13.24 -40.47 14.59
CA LYS A 220 12.60 -40.79 13.32
C LYS A 220 11.11 -41.10 13.55
N ILE A 221 10.24 -40.43 12.82
CA ILE A 221 8.82 -40.76 12.74
C ILE A 221 8.56 -41.42 11.38
N THR A 222 7.75 -42.47 11.33
CA THR A 222 7.29 -43.11 10.09
C THR A 222 5.77 -43.03 10.00
N ILE A 223 5.24 -42.57 8.85
CA ILE A 223 3.80 -42.48 8.56
C ILE A 223 3.55 -42.94 7.13
N GLY A 224 2.99 -44.15 6.93
CA GLY A 224 2.95 -44.79 5.61
C GLY A 224 4.37 -44.93 5.02
N ASN A 225 4.57 -44.57 3.75
CA ASN A 225 5.90 -44.55 3.12
C ASN A 225 6.70 -43.28 3.38
N HIS A 226 6.25 -42.40 4.30
CA HIS A 226 6.94 -41.16 4.63
C HIS A 226 7.85 -41.31 5.85
N GLU A 227 9.08 -40.83 5.71
CA GLU A 227 10.04 -40.65 6.79
C GLU A 227 10.03 -39.18 7.24
N LEU A 228 9.76 -38.96 8.53
CA LEU A 228 9.67 -37.67 9.20
C LEU A 228 10.77 -37.58 10.27
N CYS A 229 11.28 -36.38 10.53
CA CYS A 229 12.20 -36.11 11.64
C CYS A 229 12.13 -34.62 12.01
N VAL A 230 12.15 -34.28 13.29
CA VAL A 230 12.18 -32.89 13.76
C VAL A 230 13.59 -32.48 14.13
N GLU A 231 14.05 -31.33 13.64
CA GLU A 231 15.36 -30.75 13.93
C GLU A 231 15.20 -29.40 14.67
N VAL A 232 16.15 -29.07 15.56
CA VAL A 232 16.20 -27.77 16.26
C VAL A 232 16.98 -26.77 15.42
N LEU A 233 16.41 -25.59 15.17
CA LEU A 233 17.07 -24.47 14.52
C LEU A 233 17.86 -23.65 15.55
N SER A 234 19.18 -23.83 15.60
CA SER A 234 20.09 -23.03 16.44
C SER A 234 20.62 -21.79 15.71
N GLU A 235 20.43 -20.59 16.28
CA GLU A 235 20.83 -19.30 15.68
C GLU A 235 22.29 -18.90 16.01
N ILE A 236 23.26 -19.18 15.12
CA ILE A 236 24.63 -18.61 15.11
C ILE A 236 25.15 -18.53 13.63
N GLY A 237 25.43 -17.33 13.06
CA GLY A 237 25.64 -17.10 11.59
C GLY A 237 26.40 -15.81 11.13
N ALA A 238 25.72 -14.70 10.71
CA ALA A 238 26.32 -13.38 10.40
C ALA A 238 25.51 -12.07 10.75
N ALA A 239 26.20 -10.97 11.14
CA ALA A 239 25.90 -9.52 10.96
C ALA A 239 24.84 -8.70 11.77
N VAL A 240 25.36 -7.97 12.77
CA VAL A 240 24.89 -6.77 13.48
C VAL A 240 25.51 -5.57 12.77
N SER A 241 24.72 -4.51 12.57
CA SER A 241 25.23 -3.26 12.00
C SER A 241 24.36 -2.08 12.41
N GLY A 242 24.65 -1.49 13.57
CA GLY A 242 23.99 -0.28 14.06
C GLY A 242 24.98 0.77 14.58
N THR A 243 24.86 1.98 14.04
CA THR A 243 25.39 3.27 14.57
C THR A 243 26.88 3.58 14.37
N MET A 244 27.15 4.78 13.82
CA MET A 244 28.45 5.46 13.84
C MET A 244 28.32 6.69 14.74
N ILE A 245 29.17 6.80 15.77
CA ILE A 245 29.12 7.86 16.80
C ILE A 245 30.31 8.81 16.62
N MET A 246 30.09 10.12 16.83
CA MET A 246 31.11 11.16 16.68
C MET A 246 32.00 11.33 17.94
N PRO A 247 33.21 11.91 17.83
CA PRO A 247 34.10 12.06 18.99
C PRO A 247 33.57 13.08 20.00
N GLY A 248 33.08 12.60 21.15
CA GLY A 248 32.63 13.43 22.27
C GLY A 248 31.72 12.71 23.25
N ASP A 249 30.87 11.81 22.76
CA ASP A 249 29.86 11.13 23.58
C ASP A 249 30.32 9.73 24.03
N ALA A 250 30.05 9.41 25.30
CA ALA A 250 30.34 8.10 25.89
C ALA A 250 29.15 7.15 25.72
N VAL A 251 29.36 6.03 25.01
CA VAL A 251 28.37 4.97 24.83
C VAL A 251 28.93 3.65 25.35
N TRP A 252 28.09 2.90 26.07
CA TRP A 252 28.38 1.55 26.53
C TRP A 252 27.87 0.53 25.50
N ILE A 253 28.66 -0.50 25.24
CA ILE A 253 28.37 -1.56 24.26
C ILE A 253 28.69 -2.91 24.91
N ASP A 254 27.76 -3.85 24.80
CA ASP A 254 27.95 -5.31 24.78
C ASP A 254 26.70 -5.86 24.06
N GLY A 255 26.74 -6.80 23.11
CA GLY A 255 27.87 -7.41 22.40
C GLY A 255 27.34 -8.26 21.24
N VAL A 256 27.71 -7.86 20.02
CA VAL A 256 27.73 -8.59 18.72
C VAL A 256 27.67 -10.14 18.89
N ASP A 257 26.89 -10.99 18.18
CA ASP A 257 26.14 -10.92 16.91
C ASP A 257 26.00 -12.37 16.35
N THR A 258 25.04 -12.66 15.45
CA THR A 258 25.21 -13.31 14.10
C THR A 258 24.09 -14.33 13.68
N SER A 259 23.46 -14.12 12.49
CA SER A 259 22.28 -14.76 11.78
C SER A 259 22.13 -16.32 11.60
N GLU A 260 21.45 -16.97 10.62
CA GLU A 260 21.18 -16.76 9.17
C GLU A 260 19.80 -17.24 8.64
N THR A 261 19.37 -16.61 7.55
CA THR A 261 18.10 -16.70 6.78
C THR A 261 17.82 -18.05 6.10
N ILE A 262 16.55 -18.49 6.01
CA ILE A 262 15.96 -19.17 4.82
C ILE A 262 14.51 -18.66 4.56
N ILE A 263 14.09 -18.77 3.31
CA ILE A 263 12.89 -18.26 2.62
C ILE A 263 11.76 -19.30 2.62
N ASP A 264 10.47 -18.91 2.78
CA ASP A 264 9.47 -19.16 1.70
C ASP A 264 8.19 -18.30 1.75
N THR A 265 7.44 -18.38 0.64
CA THR A 265 6.12 -17.79 0.32
C THR A 265 5.06 -17.98 1.43
N ASP A 266 4.23 -16.98 1.75
CA ASP A 266 3.09 -16.64 0.90
C ASP A 266 2.69 -15.13 0.89
N MET A 267 1.68 -14.77 0.09
CA MET A 267 1.27 -13.39 -0.16
C MET A 267 0.59 -12.67 1.01
N SER A 268 0.62 -11.34 0.96
CA SER A 268 -0.17 -10.38 1.76
C SER A 268 0.29 -10.02 3.18
N ILE A 269 1.60 -9.87 3.39
CA ILE A 269 2.11 -8.93 4.40
C ILE A 269 3.14 -8.01 3.73
N VAL A 270 3.00 -6.69 3.88
CA VAL A 270 4.03 -5.71 3.51
C VAL A 270 4.57 -5.04 4.78
N PRO A 271 5.39 -5.73 5.59
CA PRO A 271 6.36 -4.99 6.37
C PRO A 271 7.29 -4.28 5.38
N THR A 272 7.86 -3.15 5.77
CA THR A 272 8.86 -2.46 4.94
C THR A 272 10.18 -3.25 4.96
N GLN A 273 10.22 -4.42 4.30
CA GLN A 273 11.40 -5.28 4.22
C GLN A 273 12.54 -4.51 3.56
N VAL A 274 13.53 -4.12 4.38
CA VAL A 274 14.81 -3.62 3.89
C VAL A 274 15.62 -4.82 3.36
N ARG A 275 15.35 -5.21 2.12
CA ARG A 275 16.08 -6.30 1.45
C ARG A 275 17.52 -5.85 1.22
N THR A 276 18.42 -6.37 2.03
CA THR A 276 19.86 -6.09 1.94
C THR A 276 20.53 -7.15 1.08
N MET A 277 21.18 -6.72 0.00
CA MET A 277 22.01 -7.56 -0.87
C MET A 277 23.47 -7.14 -0.80
N ASP A 278 24.41 -8.09 -0.67
CA ASP A 278 25.83 -7.79 -0.86
C ASP A 278 26.21 -7.80 -2.34
N LEU A 279 26.54 -6.63 -2.89
CA LEU A 279 27.03 -6.43 -4.25
C LEU A 279 28.49 -6.90 -4.44
N ALA A 280 29.22 -7.33 -3.40
CA ALA A 280 30.55 -7.92 -3.58
C ALA A 280 30.48 -9.38 -4.06
N SER A 281 29.42 -10.10 -3.70
CA SER A 281 29.19 -11.50 -4.09
C SER A 281 29.02 -11.72 -5.61
N HIS A 282 28.68 -10.66 -6.37
CA HIS A 282 28.42 -10.73 -7.81
C HIS A 282 29.14 -9.60 -8.55
N ALA A 283 29.88 -9.92 -9.62
CA ALA A 283 30.54 -8.90 -10.46
C ALA A 283 29.54 -7.98 -11.20
N ARG A 284 28.33 -8.49 -11.41
CA ARG A 284 27.21 -7.85 -12.11
C ARG A 284 25.90 -8.28 -11.45
N VAL A 285 25.11 -7.33 -10.96
CA VAL A 285 23.79 -7.59 -10.35
C VAL A 285 22.72 -7.01 -11.25
N THR A 286 21.79 -7.85 -11.72
CA THR A 286 20.64 -7.42 -12.53
C THR A 286 19.42 -7.19 -11.65
N ILE A 287 18.72 -6.09 -11.92
CA ILE A 287 17.48 -5.73 -11.23
C ILE A 287 16.36 -5.62 -12.26
N GLY A 288 15.22 -6.25 -11.99
CA GLY A 288 14.08 -6.22 -12.87
C GLY A 288 12.97 -7.12 -12.40
N ARG A 289 11.89 -7.16 -13.16
CA ARG A 289 10.68 -7.91 -12.79
C ARG A 289 10.74 -9.40 -13.14
N ALA A 290 11.63 -9.81 -14.04
CA ALA A 290 11.74 -11.22 -14.41
C ALA A 290 12.41 -12.03 -13.28
N ARG A 291 11.96 -13.27 -13.06
CA ARG A 291 12.41 -14.14 -11.95
C ARG A 291 13.88 -14.58 -12.03
N ASP A 292 14.53 -14.35 -13.16
CA ASP A 292 15.95 -14.59 -13.43
C ASP A 292 16.83 -13.34 -13.20
N ASN A 293 16.30 -12.28 -12.61
CA ASN A 293 17.11 -11.20 -12.04
C ASN A 293 17.66 -11.58 -10.66
N HIS A 294 18.81 -11.01 -10.31
CA HIS A 294 19.38 -11.13 -8.97
C HIS A 294 18.51 -10.42 -7.92
N VAL A 295 17.91 -9.28 -8.31
CA VAL A 295 16.89 -8.58 -7.51
C VAL A 295 15.59 -8.56 -8.31
N VAL A 296 14.64 -9.41 -7.92
CA VAL A 296 13.31 -9.51 -8.54
C VAL A 296 12.37 -8.49 -7.93
N LEU A 297 11.80 -7.62 -8.77
CA LEU A 297 10.89 -6.53 -8.38
C LEU A 297 9.55 -6.68 -9.10
N GLU A 298 8.59 -7.36 -8.45
CA GLU A 298 7.26 -7.66 -9.02
C GLU A 298 6.34 -6.43 -9.01
N HIS A 299 6.51 -5.52 -9.98
CA HIS A 299 5.67 -4.31 -10.10
C HIS A 299 5.42 -3.89 -11.56
N PRO A 300 4.22 -3.40 -11.95
CA PRO A 300 3.90 -3.01 -13.34
C PRO A 300 4.77 -1.90 -13.92
N LEU A 301 5.34 -1.03 -13.07
CA LEU A 301 6.26 0.04 -13.50
C LEU A 301 7.70 -0.45 -13.73
N VAL A 302 8.01 -1.72 -13.44
CA VAL A 302 9.37 -2.27 -13.57
C VAL A 302 9.47 -3.14 -14.82
N SER A 303 10.39 -2.80 -15.72
CA SER A 303 10.73 -3.65 -16.87
C SER A 303 11.34 -4.99 -16.44
N ARG A 304 11.19 -6.03 -17.27
CA ARG A 304 11.70 -7.39 -17.02
C ARG A 304 13.18 -7.41 -16.67
N TYR A 305 13.98 -6.62 -17.35
CA TYR A 305 15.33 -6.25 -16.93
C TYR A 305 15.38 -4.72 -16.95
N HIS A 306 15.45 -4.11 -15.77
CA HIS A 306 15.29 -2.66 -15.60
C HIS A 306 16.65 -1.98 -15.52
N ALA A 307 17.52 -2.50 -14.66
CA ALA A 307 18.80 -1.92 -14.36
C ALA A 307 19.87 -2.99 -14.15
N VAL A 308 21.13 -2.57 -14.19
CA VAL A 308 22.26 -3.41 -13.79
C VAL A 308 23.25 -2.58 -12.96
N PHE A 309 23.69 -3.15 -11.84
CA PHE A 309 24.84 -2.69 -11.08
C PHE A 309 26.07 -3.46 -11.55
N GLU A 310 27.17 -2.75 -11.82
CA GLU A 310 28.46 -3.32 -12.19
C GLU A 310 29.55 -2.74 -11.29
N LYS A 311 30.45 -3.59 -10.79
CA LYS A 311 31.63 -3.14 -10.05
C LYS A 311 32.73 -2.72 -11.02
N VAL A 312 33.22 -1.50 -10.90
CA VAL A 312 34.31 -0.94 -11.74
C VAL A 312 35.40 -0.42 -10.82
N GLY A 313 36.44 -1.23 -10.62
CA GLY A 313 37.49 -0.97 -9.63
C GLY A 313 36.92 -0.99 -8.21
N LYS A 314 37.00 0.13 -7.50
CA LYS A 314 36.48 0.29 -6.12
C LYS A 314 35.06 0.86 -6.05
N ARG A 315 34.47 1.33 -7.16
CA ARG A 315 33.14 1.95 -7.18
C ARG A 315 32.15 1.05 -7.91
N TYR A 316 30.87 1.21 -7.58
CA TYR A 316 29.77 0.66 -8.36
C TYR A 316 29.27 1.70 -9.37
N ARG A 317 28.79 1.23 -10.52
CA ARG A 317 27.97 2.03 -11.43
C ARG A 317 26.64 1.34 -11.67
N ILE A 318 25.59 2.13 -11.84
CA ILE A 318 24.29 1.65 -12.31
C ILE A 318 24.09 2.03 -13.78
N LYS A 319 23.50 1.14 -14.56
CA LYS A 319 23.03 1.40 -15.93
C LYS A 319 21.54 1.14 -16.05
N ASP A 320 20.84 2.03 -16.73
CA ASP A 320 19.47 1.78 -17.18
C ASP A 320 19.50 0.86 -18.41
N LEU A 321 18.72 -0.23 -18.40
CA LEU A 321 18.68 -1.21 -19.48
C LEU A 321 17.66 -0.83 -20.58
N ARG A 322 17.52 0.48 -20.85
CA ARG A 322 16.44 1.08 -21.66
C ARG A 322 15.06 0.74 -21.08
N SER A 323 14.93 0.93 -19.77
CA SER A 323 13.68 0.64 -19.06
C SER A 323 12.55 1.56 -19.54
N THR A 324 11.30 1.17 -19.26
CA THR A 324 10.14 1.98 -19.67
C THR A 324 10.00 3.28 -18.86
N ASN A 325 10.45 3.27 -17.60
CA ASN A 325 10.18 4.34 -16.63
C ASN A 325 11.41 5.06 -16.08
N GLY A 326 12.61 4.54 -16.36
CA GLY A 326 13.89 5.12 -15.97
C GLY A 326 14.34 4.70 -14.57
N VAL A 327 15.66 4.60 -14.42
CA VAL A 327 16.35 4.59 -13.14
C VAL A 327 16.65 6.03 -12.72
N TYR A 328 16.46 6.35 -11.44
CA TYR A 328 16.84 7.64 -10.87
C TYR A 328 17.88 7.44 -9.76
N VAL A 329 18.83 8.37 -9.62
CA VAL A 329 19.82 8.38 -8.52
C VAL A 329 19.90 9.80 -7.95
N ASN A 330 19.57 9.95 -6.68
CA ASN A 330 19.42 11.24 -5.99
C ASN A 330 18.47 12.21 -6.71
N LYS A 331 17.37 11.66 -7.28
CA LYS A 331 16.32 12.34 -8.07
C LYS A 331 16.67 12.63 -9.54
N ASP A 332 17.94 12.49 -9.95
CA ASP A 332 18.35 12.64 -11.35
C ASP A 332 18.13 11.34 -12.15
N ILE A 333 17.61 11.44 -13.38
CA ILE A 333 17.48 10.29 -14.28
C ILE A 333 18.85 9.81 -14.80
N VAL A 334 19.04 8.49 -14.84
CA VAL A 334 20.23 7.86 -15.43
C VAL A 334 20.02 7.68 -16.93
N GLU A 335 20.65 8.51 -17.76
CA GLU A 335 20.48 8.46 -19.22
C GLU A 335 21.21 7.28 -19.89
N ASN A 336 22.34 6.83 -19.32
CA ASN A 336 23.12 5.68 -19.78
C ASN A 336 23.72 4.91 -18.59
N GLU A 337 24.68 5.54 -17.91
CA GLU A 337 25.31 5.00 -16.70
C GLU A 337 25.64 6.13 -15.72
N LYS A 338 25.58 5.84 -14.41
CA LYS A 338 25.97 6.76 -13.33
C LYS A 338 26.82 5.99 -12.32
N PHE A 339 27.99 6.53 -11.99
CA PHE A 339 28.78 6.03 -10.86
C PHE A 339 28.09 6.41 -9.56
N LEU A 340 28.09 5.48 -8.61
CA LEU A 340 27.45 5.65 -7.31
C LEU A 340 28.47 6.08 -6.25
N GLU A 341 27.96 6.73 -5.22
CA GLU A 341 28.63 7.08 -3.96
C GLU A 341 27.85 6.48 -2.79
N ASP A 342 28.51 6.27 -1.65
CA ASP A 342 27.82 5.77 -0.46
C ASP A 342 26.70 6.74 -0.06
N TYR A 343 25.57 6.17 0.34
CA TYR A 343 24.29 6.84 0.65
C TYR A 343 23.56 7.45 -0.57
N ASP A 344 23.99 7.16 -1.80
CA ASP A 344 23.16 7.43 -3.00
C ASP A 344 21.83 6.66 -2.92
N GLN A 345 20.73 7.39 -3.12
CA GLN A 345 19.39 6.80 -3.21
C GLN A 345 19.02 6.54 -4.67
N ILE A 346 18.85 5.27 -5.01
CA ILE A 346 18.45 4.77 -6.32
C ILE A 346 16.95 4.46 -6.31
N CYS A 347 16.15 5.11 -7.15
CA CYS A 347 14.72 4.84 -7.28
C CYS A 347 14.42 4.07 -8.58
N ILE A 348 13.65 2.98 -8.45
CA ILE A 348 13.17 2.13 -9.54
C ILE A 348 11.68 1.86 -9.30
N GLY A 349 10.81 2.71 -9.86
CA GLY A 349 9.38 2.69 -9.51
C GLY A 349 9.16 2.96 -8.01
N PRO A 350 8.35 2.15 -7.29
CA PRO A 350 8.12 2.34 -5.85
C PRO A 350 9.27 1.84 -4.96
N PHE A 351 10.30 1.21 -5.55
CA PHE A 351 11.44 0.68 -4.82
C PHE A 351 12.54 1.73 -4.71
N VAL A 352 13.01 1.98 -3.48
CA VAL A 352 14.14 2.85 -3.20
C VAL A 352 15.25 2.02 -2.59
N PHE A 353 16.42 2.06 -3.23
CA PHE A 353 17.63 1.40 -2.75
C PHE A 353 18.62 2.45 -2.26
N GLU A 354 19.35 2.12 -1.21
CA GLU A 354 20.50 2.89 -0.73
C GLU A 354 21.75 2.01 -0.80
N ILE A 355 22.86 2.56 -1.28
CA ILE A 355 24.15 1.85 -1.34
C ILE A 355 25.02 2.25 -0.14
N ALA A 356 25.59 1.26 0.55
CA ALA A 356 26.48 1.47 1.68
C ALA A 356 27.68 0.50 1.58
N GLY A 357 28.79 1.00 1.04
CA GLY A 357 29.98 0.22 0.73
C GLY A 357 29.72 -0.80 -0.38
N ASN A 358 29.63 -2.08 0.00
CA ASN A 358 29.20 -3.15 -0.92
C ASN A 358 27.73 -3.55 -0.74
N LYS A 359 27.00 -3.04 0.27
CA LYS A 359 25.61 -3.44 0.51
C LYS A 359 24.64 -2.55 -0.28
N LEU A 360 23.60 -3.15 -0.85
CA LEU A 360 22.44 -2.48 -1.44
C LEU A 360 21.23 -2.78 -0.56
N GLN A 361 20.65 -1.75 0.06
CA GLN A 361 19.50 -1.87 0.97
C GLN A 361 18.25 -1.34 0.27
N GLY A 362 17.33 -2.23 -0.13
CA GLY A 362 16.09 -1.86 -0.84
C GLY A 362 14.87 -1.84 0.06
N ARG A 363 14.12 -0.74 0.06
CA ARG A 363 12.78 -0.60 0.68
C ARG A 363 11.69 -0.36 -0.37
N ILE A 364 10.44 -0.63 -0.02
CA ILE A 364 9.25 -0.25 -0.79
C ILE A 364 8.65 0.99 -0.15
N GLU A 365 8.39 2.05 -0.91
CA GLU A 365 7.67 3.24 -0.43
C GLU A 365 6.18 3.12 -0.80
N THR A 366 5.34 2.83 0.20
CA THR A 366 3.86 2.84 0.10
C THR A 366 3.29 4.22 0.42
N GLY A 367 2.25 4.60 -0.31
CA GLY A 367 1.75 5.98 -0.34
C GLY A 367 2.82 6.99 -0.76
N LEU A 368 2.44 8.25 -0.78
CA LEU A 368 3.37 9.37 -0.93
C LEU A 368 2.88 10.57 -0.12
N LYS A 369 3.79 11.25 0.58
CA LYS A 369 3.51 12.45 1.37
C LYS A 369 3.41 13.66 0.46
N ILE A 370 2.29 14.39 0.49
CA ILE A 370 2.12 15.65 -0.25
C ILE A 370 2.23 16.82 0.72
N THR A 371 3.16 17.73 0.47
CA THR A 371 3.26 19.01 1.19
C THR A 371 2.97 20.17 0.24
N ALA A 372 1.81 20.79 0.39
CA ALA A 372 1.41 22.00 -0.32
C ALA A 372 1.90 23.23 0.45
N LYS A 373 2.71 24.09 -0.18
CA LYS A 373 3.28 25.31 0.42
C LYS A 373 2.86 26.55 -0.36
N ASN A 374 2.15 27.47 0.30
CA ASN A 374 1.70 28.76 -0.24
C ASN A 374 1.03 28.67 -1.62
N ILE A 375 0.20 27.64 -1.85
CA ILE A 375 -0.43 27.39 -3.15
C ILE A 375 -1.38 28.53 -3.51
N ASN A 376 -1.15 29.15 -4.67
CA ASN A 376 -1.88 30.32 -5.12
C ASN A 376 -2.08 30.29 -6.65
N GLN A 377 -3.31 30.54 -7.12
CA GLN A 377 -3.67 30.43 -8.54
C GLN A 377 -4.32 31.70 -9.06
N ARG A 378 -3.54 32.52 -9.75
CA ARG A 378 -3.97 33.81 -10.27
C ARG A 378 -4.18 33.71 -11.78
N VAL A 379 -5.42 33.95 -12.22
CA VAL A 379 -5.81 33.91 -13.64
C VAL A 379 -5.65 35.29 -14.28
N SER A 380 -5.85 36.36 -13.52
CA SER A 380 -5.64 37.75 -13.94
C SER A 380 -5.23 38.62 -12.75
N ASP A 381 -4.90 39.88 -13.00
CA ASP A 381 -4.62 40.82 -11.91
C ASP A 381 -5.79 40.99 -10.93
N THR A 382 -7.02 40.74 -11.37
CA THR A 382 -8.23 40.85 -10.54
C THR A 382 -8.75 39.51 -10.02
N LEU A 383 -8.46 38.39 -10.68
CA LEU A 383 -9.01 37.07 -10.36
C LEU A 383 -7.95 36.12 -9.79
N ASN A 384 -8.06 35.87 -8.48
CA ASN A 384 -7.30 34.83 -7.79
C ASN A 384 -8.24 33.73 -7.27
N LEU A 385 -7.99 32.50 -7.72
CA LEU A 385 -8.79 31.30 -7.46
C LEU A 385 -8.33 30.50 -6.23
N LEU A 386 -7.09 30.67 -5.74
CA LEU A 386 -6.54 29.96 -4.58
C LEU A 386 -5.64 30.89 -3.76
N LYS A 387 -5.81 30.95 -2.43
CA LYS A 387 -5.24 32.04 -1.60
C LYS A 387 -4.30 31.55 -0.50
N ASN A 388 -3.09 31.17 -0.91
CA ASN A 388 -1.97 30.75 -0.03
C ASN A 388 -2.31 29.51 0.81
N ILE A 389 -2.80 28.46 0.15
CA ILE A 389 -3.18 27.21 0.81
C ILE A 389 -1.90 26.47 1.23
N ASN A 390 -1.86 26.05 2.49
CA ASN A 390 -0.81 25.25 3.10
C ASN A 390 -1.43 24.01 3.73
N LEU A 391 -0.91 22.80 3.45
CA LEU A 391 -1.33 21.53 4.07
C LEU A 391 -0.32 20.40 3.85
N ILE A 392 -0.41 19.36 4.67
CA ILE A 392 0.48 18.19 4.69
C ILE A 392 -0.37 16.91 4.75
N ILE A 393 -0.55 16.28 3.59
CA ILE A 393 -1.19 14.96 3.47
C ILE A 393 -0.10 13.90 3.66
N GLU A 394 -0.28 13.03 4.63
CA GLU A 394 0.65 11.93 4.93
C GLU A 394 0.42 10.74 3.99
N PRO A 395 1.40 9.81 3.86
CA PRO A 395 1.20 8.58 3.10
C PRO A 395 0.01 7.78 3.60
N ASN A 396 -0.72 7.13 2.69
CA ASN A 396 -1.85 6.23 2.97
C ASN A 396 -3.10 6.93 3.56
N GLU A 397 -3.12 8.27 3.60
CA GLU A 397 -4.32 9.01 3.99
C GLU A 397 -5.37 9.06 2.87
N PHE A 398 -6.63 8.89 3.27
CA PHE A 398 -7.81 9.18 2.48
C PHE A 398 -8.36 10.57 2.84
N VAL A 399 -8.38 11.50 1.88
CA VAL A 399 -8.70 12.92 2.11
C VAL A 399 -9.87 13.37 1.24
N ALA A 400 -10.91 13.93 1.86
CA ALA A 400 -12.01 14.58 1.16
C ALA A 400 -11.76 16.08 0.97
N LEU A 401 -11.88 16.57 -0.25
CA LEU A 401 -11.85 17.98 -0.62
C LEU A 401 -13.27 18.47 -0.88
N VAL A 402 -13.77 19.32 0.00
CA VAL A 402 -15.18 19.70 0.12
C VAL A 402 -15.35 21.23 0.13
N GLY A 403 -16.61 21.69 0.01
CA GLY A 403 -16.96 23.10 -0.06
C GLY A 403 -17.76 23.46 -1.32
N MET A 404 -18.21 24.71 -1.40
CA MET A 404 -19.19 25.15 -2.40
C MET A 404 -18.71 25.03 -3.86
N SER A 405 -19.64 25.14 -4.81
CA SER A 405 -19.28 25.42 -6.20
C SER A 405 -18.52 26.76 -6.29
N GLY A 406 -17.50 26.83 -7.13
CA GLY A 406 -16.64 28.03 -7.24
C GLY A 406 -15.68 28.29 -6.07
N SER A 407 -15.55 27.38 -5.08
CA SER A 407 -14.54 27.54 -4.00
C SER A 407 -13.11 27.24 -4.43
N GLY A 408 -12.91 26.64 -5.61
CA GLY A 408 -11.59 26.31 -6.15
C GLY A 408 -11.15 24.85 -5.96
N LYS A 409 -12.05 23.93 -5.56
CA LYS A 409 -11.74 22.50 -5.33
C LYS A 409 -10.94 21.87 -6.48
N THR A 410 -11.51 21.81 -7.68
CA THR A 410 -10.85 21.24 -8.88
C THR A 410 -9.57 22.01 -9.24
N THR A 411 -9.51 23.32 -9.01
CA THR A 411 -8.30 24.13 -9.20
C THR A 411 -7.19 23.72 -8.23
N PHE A 412 -7.52 23.47 -6.97
CA PHE A 412 -6.56 23.01 -5.95
C PHE A 412 -6.10 21.57 -6.21
N LEU A 413 -7.03 20.66 -6.54
CA LEU A 413 -6.72 19.27 -6.88
C LEU A 413 -5.75 19.19 -8.06
N ASN A 414 -6.00 19.96 -9.13
CA ASN A 414 -5.10 20.06 -10.27
C ASN A 414 -3.73 20.66 -9.94
N ALA A 415 -3.67 21.60 -9.00
CA ALA A 415 -2.42 22.18 -8.53
C ALA A 415 -1.59 21.15 -7.75
N ILE A 416 -2.19 20.38 -6.84
CA ILE A 416 -1.45 19.38 -6.03
C ILE A 416 -1.14 18.08 -6.78
N SER A 417 -1.91 17.74 -7.83
CA SER A 417 -1.59 16.62 -8.73
C SER A 417 -0.55 16.97 -9.79
N GLY A 418 -0.26 18.26 -10.00
CA GLY A 418 0.60 18.73 -11.09
C GLY A 418 -0.07 18.74 -12.48
N TYR A 419 -1.34 18.36 -12.58
CA TYR A 419 -2.09 18.35 -13.85
C TYR A 419 -2.27 19.77 -14.43
N TRP A 420 -2.49 20.76 -13.57
CA TRP A 420 -2.33 22.19 -13.88
C TRP A 420 -1.55 22.87 -12.74
N PRO A 421 -0.26 23.17 -12.91
CA PRO A 421 0.57 23.79 -11.87
C PRO A 421 0.00 25.10 -11.33
N ALA A 422 0.20 25.35 -10.04
CA ALA A 422 -0.14 26.61 -9.40
C ALA A 422 0.68 27.78 -9.99
N SER A 423 0.12 28.99 -9.95
CA SER A 423 0.83 30.21 -10.37
C SER A 423 1.98 30.56 -9.42
N HIS A 424 1.77 30.35 -8.12
CA HIS A 424 2.79 30.49 -7.08
C HIS A 424 2.63 29.40 -6.01
N GLY A 425 3.71 29.19 -5.26
CA GLY A 425 3.80 28.16 -4.24
C GLY A 425 4.65 26.98 -4.70
N GLN A 426 4.67 25.91 -3.90
CA GLN A 426 5.40 24.69 -4.19
C GLN A 426 4.60 23.48 -3.71
N VAL A 427 4.57 22.43 -4.51
CA VAL A 427 4.05 21.11 -4.09
C VAL A 427 5.25 20.19 -3.94
N LEU A 428 5.44 19.59 -2.76
CA LEU A 428 6.48 18.61 -2.54
C LEU A 428 5.86 17.21 -2.41
N ILE A 429 6.45 16.23 -3.08
CA ILE A 429 6.18 14.80 -2.89
C ILE A 429 7.41 14.19 -2.22
N ASN A 430 7.26 13.60 -1.02
CA ASN A 430 8.38 13.12 -0.19
C ASN A 430 9.55 14.12 -0.10
N GLY A 431 9.24 15.42 -0.01
CA GLY A 431 10.23 16.51 0.04
C GLY A 431 10.85 16.94 -1.30
N VAL A 432 10.50 16.30 -2.43
CA VAL A 432 10.93 16.66 -3.79
C VAL A 432 9.89 17.57 -4.44
N GLU A 433 10.32 18.67 -5.04
CA GLU A 433 9.39 19.62 -5.68
C GLU A 433 8.81 19.04 -6.98
N LEU A 434 7.48 18.93 -7.03
CA LEU A 434 6.69 18.22 -8.05
C LEU A 434 6.81 18.87 -9.42
N TYR A 435 6.67 20.19 -9.54
CA TYR A 435 6.56 20.83 -10.85
C TYR A 435 7.87 20.74 -11.65
N ASN A 436 9.02 20.79 -10.98
CA ASN A 436 10.32 20.64 -11.62
C ASN A 436 10.70 19.18 -11.89
N HIS A 437 10.16 18.23 -11.12
CA HIS A 437 10.49 16.79 -11.19
C HIS A 437 9.27 15.93 -11.56
N TYR A 438 8.31 16.47 -12.31
CA TYR A 438 7.04 15.79 -12.59
C TYR A 438 7.24 14.41 -13.23
N ASP A 439 8.27 14.24 -14.08
CA ASP A 439 8.61 12.96 -14.70
C ASP A 439 8.97 11.84 -13.71
N LEU A 440 9.47 12.18 -12.51
CA LEU A 440 9.73 11.22 -11.43
C LEU A 440 8.42 10.62 -10.88
N PHE A 441 7.37 11.45 -10.77
CA PHE A 441 6.12 11.10 -10.08
C PHE A 441 4.94 10.80 -11.01
N ARG A 442 5.01 11.14 -12.31
CA ARG A 442 3.90 11.00 -13.27
C ARG A 442 3.31 9.58 -13.39
N ASN A 443 4.07 8.57 -12.99
CA ASN A 443 3.65 7.16 -13.03
C ASN A 443 3.09 6.69 -11.68
N ASP A 444 3.42 7.39 -10.60
CA ASP A 444 2.86 7.19 -9.26
C ASP A 444 1.54 7.95 -9.07
N ILE A 445 1.26 8.94 -9.92
CA ILE A 445 0.05 9.77 -9.89
C ILE A 445 -1.00 9.21 -10.85
N GLY A 446 -2.13 8.75 -10.30
CA GLY A 446 -3.38 8.52 -11.05
C GLY A 446 -4.32 9.72 -10.88
N TYR A 447 -4.96 10.16 -11.96
CA TYR A 447 -5.93 11.28 -11.94
C TYR A 447 -7.22 10.88 -12.66
N VAL A 448 -8.32 10.80 -11.92
CA VAL A 448 -9.67 10.49 -12.44
C VAL A 448 -10.44 11.81 -12.59
N PRO A 449 -10.73 12.28 -13.81
CA PRO A 449 -11.49 13.51 -14.04
C PRO A 449 -12.99 13.36 -13.74
N GLN A 450 -13.67 14.50 -13.58
CA GLN A 450 -15.12 14.57 -13.36
C GLN A 450 -15.91 13.89 -14.49
N LYS A 451 -15.61 14.22 -15.74
CA LYS A 451 -16.19 13.57 -16.91
C LYS A 451 -15.47 12.27 -17.22
N ASP A 452 -16.21 11.17 -17.31
CA ASP A 452 -15.66 9.86 -17.68
C ASP A 452 -15.14 9.85 -19.13
N ILE A 453 -13.90 9.38 -19.31
CA ILE A 453 -13.20 9.37 -20.61
C ILE A 453 -13.00 7.91 -21.05
N VAL A 454 -14.10 7.21 -21.31
CA VAL A 454 -14.12 5.81 -21.74
C VAL A 454 -14.98 5.66 -23.01
N HIS A 455 -14.63 4.70 -23.87
CA HIS A 455 -15.37 4.40 -25.09
C HIS A 455 -16.55 3.48 -24.76
N ALA A 456 -17.78 3.96 -24.96
CA ALA A 456 -18.99 3.30 -24.49
C ALA A 456 -19.29 1.98 -25.24
N GLU A 457 -18.75 1.84 -26.45
CA GLU A 457 -18.96 0.71 -27.37
C GLU A 457 -18.11 -0.52 -26.98
N LEU A 458 -17.06 -0.31 -26.19
CA LEU A 458 -16.19 -1.36 -25.66
C LEU A 458 -16.75 -1.97 -24.38
N THR A 459 -16.27 -3.15 -24.01
CA THR A 459 -16.51 -3.74 -22.68
C THR A 459 -15.39 -3.31 -21.71
N PRO A 460 -15.60 -3.31 -20.38
CA PRO A 460 -14.57 -2.97 -19.39
C PRO A 460 -13.25 -3.72 -19.62
N LYS A 461 -13.32 -5.03 -19.85
CA LYS A 461 -12.16 -5.89 -20.15
C LYS A 461 -11.36 -5.44 -21.37
N ILE A 462 -12.05 -5.07 -22.45
CA ILE A 462 -11.42 -4.63 -23.70
C ILE A 462 -10.85 -3.21 -23.53
N ALA A 463 -11.58 -2.31 -22.88
CA ALA A 463 -11.14 -0.94 -22.61
C ALA A 463 -9.86 -0.94 -21.74
N LEU A 464 -9.86 -1.70 -20.65
CA LEU A 464 -8.70 -1.85 -19.76
C LEU A 464 -7.52 -2.55 -20.45
N ASP A 465 -7.74 -3.58 -21.28
CA ASP A 465 -6.64 -4.20 -22.05
C ASP A 465 -5.97 -3.22 -23.03
N TYR A 466 -6.75 -2.37 -23.73
CA TYR A 466 -6.18 -1.33 -24.58
C TYR A 466 -5.39 -0.28 -23.78
N VAL A 467 -5.88 0.12 -22.60
CA VAL A 467 -5.14 1.04 -21.72
C VAL A 467 -3.87 0.37 -21.21
N ALA A 468 -3.93 -0.89 -20.80
CA ALA A 468 -2.78 -1.67 -20.36
C ALA A 468 -1.72 -1.79 -21.48
N GLN A 469 -2.11 -2.07 -22.72
CA GLN A 469 -1.20 -2.09 -23.89
C GLN A 469 -0.49 -0.75 -24.12
N LEU A 470 -1.13 0.38 -23.78
CA LEU A 470 -0.61 1.74 -23.96
C LEU A 470 0.17 2.27 -22.75
N ARG A 471 -0.17 1.87 -21.52
CA ARG A 471 0.41 2.39 -20.28
C ARG A 471 1.49 1.49 -19.68
N MET A 472 1.39 0.18 -19.84
CA MET A 472 2.36 -0.76 -19.27
C MET A 472 3.60 -0.95 -20.18
N PRO A 473 4.72 -1.43 -19.62
CA PRO A 473 5.93 -1.78 -20.36
C PRO A 473 5.70 -2.69 -21.59
N SER A 474 6.50 -2.52 -22.64
CA SER A 474 6.30 -3.25 -23.91
C SER A 474 6.67 -4.73 -23.86
N ASP A 475 7.41 -5.13 -22.83
CA ASP A 475 7.88 -6.47 -22.51
C ASP A 475 6.90 -7.28 -21.63
N ILE A 476 5.75 -6.70 -21.25
CA ILE A 476 4.63 -7.44 -20.66
C ILE A 476 4.06 -8.47 -21.66
N GLY A 477 3.95 -9.71 -21.20
CA GLY A 477 3.28 -10.78 -21.94
C GLY A 477 1.76 -10.63 -21.96
N LYS A 478 1.08 -11.26 -22.94
CA LYS A 478 -0.40 -11.20 -23.02
C LYS A 478 -1.08 -11.76 -21.76
N SER A 479 -0.59 -12.89 -21.23
CA SER A 479 -1.16 -13.55 -20.04
C SER A 479 -1.00 -12.66 -18.79
N GLU A 480 0.21 -12.14 -18.56
CA GLU A 480 0.50 -11.22 -17.46
C GLU A 480 -0.34 -9.93 -17.53
N ARG A 481 -0.49 -9.35 -18.72
CA ARG A 481 -1.38 -8.19 -18.92
C ARG A 481 -2.83 -8.52 -18.60
N HIS A 482 -3.29 -9.69 -19.02
CA HIS A 482 -4.65 -10.14 -18.75
C HIS A 482 -4.87 -10.35 -17.25
N ALA A 483 -3.90 -10.95 -16.54
CA ALA A 483 -3.94 -11.09 -15.09
C ALA A 483 -4.06 -9.71 -14.38
N ALA A 484 -3.24 -8.72 -14.77
CA ALA A 484 -3.33 -7.37 -14.22
C ALA A 484 -4.67 -6.67 -14.54
N VAL A 485 -5.27 -6.92 -15.71
CA VAL A 485 -6.62 -6.43 -16.05
C VAL A 485 -7.70 -7.14 -15.22
N GLN A 486 -7.57 -8.44 -14.96
CA GLN A 486 -8.51 -9.17 -14.07
C GLN A 486 -8.36 -8.76 -12.61
N GLU A 487 -7.13 -8.48 -12.14
CA GLU A 487 -6.85 -7.93 -10.81
C GLU A 487 -7.62 -6.60 -10.60
N VAL A 488 -7.46 -5.64 -11.51
CA VAL A 488 -8.18 -4.35 -11.47
C VAL A 488 -9.70 -4.53 -11.59
N LEU A 489 -10.19 -5.46 -12.42
CA LEU A 489 -11.63 -5.75 -12.50
C LEU A 489 -12.18 -6.38 -11.20
N LYS A 490 -11.37 -7.15 -10.46
CA LYS A 490 -11.73 -7.72 -9.15
C LYS A 490 -11.71 -6.65 -8.07
N GLU A 491 -10.67 -5.84 -8.01
CA GLU A 491 -10.51 -4.72 -7.08
C GLU A 491 -11.65 -3.70 -7.18
N LEU A 492 -12.20 -3.52 -8.39
CA LEU A 492 -13.33 -2.63 -8.66
C LEU A 492 -14.70 -3.30 -8.61
N ASP A 493 -14.78 -4.60 -8.33
CA ASP A 493 -16.03 -5.36 -8.36
C ASP A 493 -16.80 -5.14 -9.68
N LEU A 494 -16.11 -5.48 -10.78
CA LEU A 494 -16.60 -5.40 -12.17
C LEU A 494 -16.51 -6.75 -12.91
N ILE A 495 -16.08 -7.83 -12.24
CA ILE A 495 -15.87 -9.16 -12.84
C ILE A 495 -17.13 -9.69 -13.55
N GLU A 496 -18.31 -9.56 -12.94
CA GLU A 496 -19.59 -10.01 -13.53
C GLU A 496 -20.03 -9.17 -14.74
N ARG A 497 -19.49 -7.95 -14.88
CA ARG A 497 -19.86 -6.98 -15.93
C ARG A 497 -18.75 -6.78 -16.96
N GLN A 498 -17.65 -7.52 -16.87
CA GLN A 498 -16.43 -7.28 -17.64
C GLN A 498 -16.61 -7.40 -19.18
N ASP A 499 -17.60 -8.20 -19.61
CA ASP A 499 -17.93 -8.46 -21.02
C ASP A 499 -19.25 -7.76 -21.45
N VAL A 500 -19.85 -6.92 -20.59
CA VAL A 500 -21.00 -6.06 -20.94
C VAL A 500 -20.48 -4.77 -21.58
N PRO A 501 -21.09 -4.24 -22.67
CA PRO A 501 -20.72 -2.94 -23.23
C PRO A 501 -20.86 -1.81 -22.20
N ILE A 502 -19.92 -0.89 -22.17
CA ILE A 502 -19.85 0.22 -21.21
C ILE A 502 -21.10 1.12 -21.30
N SER A 503 -21.69 1.25 -22.50
CA SER A 503 -22.97 1.93 -22.75
C SER A 503 -24.16 1.39 -21.94
N ASN A 504 -24.06 0.16 -21.44
CA ASN A 504 -25.14 -0.56 -20.75
C ASN A 504 -24.86 -0.75 -19.25
N LEU A 505 -23.82 -0.10 -18.72
CA LEU A 505 -23.48 -0.13 -17.29
C LEU A 505 -24.27 0.94 -16.51
N SER A 506 -24.42 0.76 -15.20
CA SER A 506 -24.92 1.82 -14.33
C SER A 506 -23.90 2.97 -14.21
N GLY A 507 -24.32 4.16 -13.77
CA GLY A 507 -23.41 5.29 -13.55
C GLY A 507 -22.25 4.97 -12.61
N GLY A 508 -22.52 4.23 -11.52
CA GLY A 508 -21.47 3.76 -10.59
C GLY A 508 -20.50 2.77 -11.23
N GLN A 509 -21.00 1.84 -12.04
CA GLN A 509 -20.16 0.88 -12.78
C GLN A 509 -19.30 1.60 -13.84
N LEU A 510 -19.88 2.55 -14.59
CA LEU A 510 -19.16 3.41 -15.52
C LEU A 510 -18.02 4.16 -14.81
N LYS A 511 -18.30 4.73 -13.63
CA LYS A 511 -17.31 5.47 -12.85
C LYS A 511 -16.19 4.57 -12.33
N ARG A 512 -16.52 3.36 -11.86
CA ARG A 512 -15.54 2.30 -11.53
C ARG A 512 -14.66 1.96 -12.74
N VAL A 513 -15.20 1.83 -13.96
CA VAL A 513 -14.38 1.63 -15.18
C VAL A 513 -13.41 2.79 -15.40
N SER A 514 -13.86 4.05 -15.24
CA SER A 514 -12.97 5.22 -15.36
C SER A 514 -11.87 5.26 -14.29
N ILE A 515 -12.13 4.75 -13.09
CA ILE A 515 -11.13 4.56 -12.02
C ILE A 515 -10.11 3.48 -12.43
N GLY A 516 -10.56 2.37 -13.01
CA GLY A 516 -9.69 1.26 -13.44
C GLY A 516 -8.68 1.61 -14.53
N VAL A 517 -9.00 2.58 -15.40
CA VAL A 517 -8.05 3.14 -16.38
C VAL A 517 -6.77 3.65 -15.71
N GLU A 518 -6.90 4.22 -14.50
CA GLU A 518 -5.80 4.78 -13.72
C GLU A 518 -5.15 3.74 -12.78
N LEU A 519 -5.93 2.80 -12.21
CA LEU A 519 -5.39 1.75 -11.33
C LEU A 519 -4.44 0.75 -12.02
N LEU A 520 -4.52 0.60 -13.35
CA LEU A 520 -3.65 -0.30 -14.13
C LEU A 520 -2.14 -0.05 -13.98
N THR A 521 -1.72 1.14 -13.52
CA THR A 521 -0.30 1.44 -13.24
C THR A 521 0.10 1.28 -11.77
N LYS A 522 -0.83 0.84 -10.91
CA LYS A 522 -0.72 0.79 -9.43
C LYS A 522 -0.19 2.12 -8.85
N PRO A 523 -0.91 3.23 -9.04
CA PRO A 523 -0.49 4.55 -8.57
C PRO A 523 -0.47 4.63 -7.03
N ARG A 524 0.53 5.33 -6.48
CA ARG A 524 0.71 5.59 -5.04
C ARG A 524 0.01 6.87 -4.57
N LEU A 525 -0.22 7.81 -5.49
CA LEU A 525 -1.09 8.98 -5.31
C LEU A 525 -2.30 8.86 -6.22
N PHE A 526 -3.49 9.02 -5.66
CA PHE A 526 -4.73 8.85 -6.40
C PHE A 526 -5.65 10.05 -6.21
N PHE A 527 -5.84 10.83 -7.28
CA PHE A 527 -6.68 12.03 -7.27
C PHE A 527 -7.98 11.77 -8.02
N LEU A 528 -9.12 12.13 -7.44
CA LEU A 528 -10.42 11.99 -8.10
C LEU A 528 -11.23 13.29 -8.01
N ASP A 529 -11.66 13.77 -9.16
CA ASP A 529 -12.52 14.95 -9.29
C ASP A 529 -13.99 14.47 -9.35
N GLU A 530 -14.73 14.60 -8.25
CA GLU A 530 -16.15 14.23 -8.14
C GLU A 530 -16.52 12.78 -8.55
N PRO A 531 -15.86 11.73 -8.02
CA PRO A 531 -16.15 10.32 -8.35
C PRO A 531 -17.50 9.82 -7.85
N THR A 532 -18.18 10.60 -7.02
CA THR A 532 -19.47 10.31 -6.37
C THR A 532 -20.65 11.03 -7.03
N SER A 533 -20.40 11.96 -7.95
CA SER A 533 -21.44 12.85 -8.48
C SER A 533 -22.44 12.11 -9.37
N GLY A 534 -23.73 12.32 -9.13
CA GLY A 534 -24.81 11.67 -9.86
C GLY A 534 -25.08 10.21 -9.46
N LEU A 535 -24.45 9.70 -8.41
CA LEU A 535 -24.74 8.38 -7.83
C LEU A 535 -25.91 8.47 -6.83
N ASP A 536 -26.60 7.35 -6.62
CA ASP A 536 -27.51 7.21 -5.48
C ASP A 536 -26.72 7.03 -4.16
N PRO A 537 -27.32 7.28 -2.99
CA PRO A 537 -26.60 7.24 -1.72
C PRO A 537 -25.96 5.89 -1.35
N GLY A 538 -26.48 4.77 -1.88
CA GLY A 538 -25.92 3.44 -1.65
C GLY A 538 -24.64 3.25 -2.48
N THR A 539 -24.75 3.47 -3.79
CA THR A 539 -23.60 3.41 -4.70
C THR A 539 -22.52 4.44 -4.35
N GLU A 540 -22.90 5.61 -3.83
CA GLU A 540 -21.99 6.62 -3.27
C GLU A 540 -21.19 6.08 -2.09
N TYR A 541 -21.84 5.43 -1.12
CA TYR A 541 -21.19 4.83 0.04
C TYR A 541 -20.24 3.70 -0.36
N ASP A 542 -20.63 2.84 -1.30
CA ASP A 542 -19.77 1.78 -1.83
C ASP A 542 -18.55 2.34 -2.57
N MET A 543 -18.70 3.46 -3.28
CA MET A 543 -17.59 4.18 -3.91
C MET A 543 -16.63 4.74 -2.86
N MET A 544 -17.14 5.35 -1.78
CA MET A 544 -16.32 5.89 -0.69
C MET A 544 -15.60 4.77 0.08
N LYS A 545 -16.24 3.60 0.26
CA LYS A 545 -15.58 2.40 0.79
C LYS A 545 -14.48 1.87 -0.12
N LEU A 546 -14.70 1.82 -1.43
CA LEU A 546 -13.65 1.47 -2.38
C LEU A 546 -12.45 2.41 -2.25
N MET A 547 -12.67 3.71 -2.12
CA MET A 547 -11.58 4.69 -1.93
C MET A 547 -10.82 4.51 -0.59
N ARG A 548 -11.53 4.18 0.50
CA ARG A 548 -10.94 3.80 1.79
C ARG A 548 -10.06 2.55 1.65
N ASN A 549 -10.60 1.48 1.06
CA ASN A 549 -9.88 0.22 0.82
C ASN A 549 -8.62 0.44 -0.05
N LEU A 550 -8.72 1.28 -1.08
CA LEU A 550 -7.56 1.64 -1.91
C LEU A 550 -6.46 2.33 -1.12
N ALA A 551 -6.83 3.13 -0.11
CA ALA A 551 -5.88 3.83 0.77
C ALA A 551 -5.25 2.89 1.80
N ASP A 552 -6.04 1.99 2.41
CA ASP A 552 -5.55 0.95 3.32
C ASP A 552 -4.55 0.00 2.65
N GLN A 553 -4.68 -0.22 1.35
CA GLN A 553 -3.71 -0.95 0.52
C GLN A 553 -2.42 -0.15 0.19
N GLY A 554 -2.15 0.96 0.87
CA GLY A 554 -0.90 1.72 0.73
C GLY A 554 -0.91 2.78 -0.37
N ARG A 555 -2.02 3.50 -0.55
CA ARG A 555 -2.14 4.62 -1.50
C ARG A 555 -2.61 5.88 -0.78
N THR A 556 -2.07 7.05 -1.10
CA THR A 556 -2.67 8.32 -0.64
C THR A 556 -3.79 8.70 -1.61
N VAL A 557 -5.02 8.81 -1.12
CA VAL A 557 -6.21 9.04 -1.95
C VAL A 557 -6.81 10.41 -1.61
N ILE A 558 -6.98 11.27 -2.62
CA ILE A 558 -7.59 12.60 -2.47
C ILE A 558 -8.75 12.69 -3.44
N LEU A 559 -9.97 12.89 -2.93
CA LEU A 559 -11.14 13.07 -3.79
C LEU A 559 -11.90 14.35 -3.51
N ILE A 560 -12.50 14.93 -4.54
CA ILE A 560 -13.52 15.96 -4.41
C ILE A 560 -14.87 15.30 -4.26
N THR A 561 -15.68 15.72 -3.29
CA THR A 561 -17.06 15.22 -3.16
C THR A 561 -18.01 16.28 -2.62
N HIS A 562 -19.30 16.09 -2.92
CA HIS A 562 -20.41 16.77 -2.24
C HIS A 562 -21.13 15.84 -1.26
N ALA A 563 -20.73 14.56 -1.20
CA ALA A 563 -21.13 13.62 -0.16
C ALA A 563 -20.80 14.21 1.21
N THR A 564 -21.81 14.45 2.05
CA THR A 564 -21.61 15.02 3.39
C THR A 564 -21.57 13.94 4.47
N LYS A 565 -22.41 12.90 4.34
CA LYS A 565 -22.50 11.78 5.29
C LYS A 565 -21.27 10.86 5.26
N ASN A 566 -20.71 10.65 4.07
CA ASN A 566 -19.63 9.68 3.86
C ASN A 566 -18.23 10.26 4.10
N VAL A 567 -18.11 11.54 4.46
CA VAL A 567 -16.82 12.18 4.81
C VAL A 567 -16.17 11.54 6.05
N MET A 568 -16.97 10.96 6.95
CA MET A 568 -16.48 10.25 8.14
C MET A 568 -15.61 9.02 7.83
N LEU A 569 -15.64 8.49 6.60
CA LEU A 569 -14.74 7.43 6.13
C LEU A 569 -13.32 7.94 5.81
N CYS A 570 -13.14 9.26 5.71
CA CYS A 570 -11.87 9.90 5.41
C CYS A 570 -11.03 10.10 6.68
N ASP A 571 -9.72 10.15 6.50
CA ASP A 571 -8.76 10.47 7.55
C ASP A 571 -8.69 11.97 7.82
N LYS A 572 -8.81 12.76 6.73
CA LYS A 572 -8.83 14.22 6.79
C LYS A 572 -9.85 14.81 5.82
N VAL A 573 -10.27 16.02 6.11
CA VAL A 573 -11.14 16.84 5.26
C VAL A 573 -10.52 18.21 5.02
N ILE A 574 -10.63 18.72 3.79
CA ILE A 574 -10.20 20.05 3.37
C ILE A 574 -11.46 20.84 2.99
N PHE A 575 -11.82 21.87 3.77
CA PHE A 575 -12.89 22.79 3.42
C PHE A 575 -12.34 24.03 2.71
N LEU A 576 -12.77 24.22 1.46
CA LEU A 576 -12.55 25.49 0.75
C LEU A 576 -13.83 26.34 0.76
N ALA A 577 -13.74 27.52 1.35
CA ALA A 577 -14.73 28.58 1.21
C ALA A 577 -14.56 29.33 -0.13
N ARG A 578 -15.58 30.10 -0.53
CA ARG A 578 -15.62 30.80 -1.83
C ARG A 578 -14.33 31.59 -2.13
N GLY A 579 -13.88 31.52 -3.39
CA GLY A 579 -12.70 32.24 -3.86
C GLY A 579 -11.37 31.74 -3.28
N GLY A 580 -11.23 30.42 -3.07
CA GLY A 580 -9.93 29.81 -2.81
C GLY A 580 -9.40 29.93 -1.38
N ASN A 581 -10.28 30.16 -0.41
CA ASN A 581 -9.89 30.32 0.99
C ASN A 581 -9.97 28.97 1.71
N LEU A 582 -8.86 28.54 2.32
CA LEU A 582 -8.85 27.37 3.21
C LEU A 582 -9.57 27.73 4.51
N ALA A 583 -10.77 27.18 4.72
CA ALA A 583 -11.59 27.43 5.91
C ALA A 583 -11.38 26.40 7.01
N PHE A 584 -10.93 25.18 6.66
CA PHE A 584 -10.52 24.15 7.60
C PHE A 584 -9.66 23.08 6.89
N TYR A 585 -8.71 22.50 7.62
CA TYR A 585 -8.05 21.24 7.28
C TYR A 585 -7.75 20.46 8.58
N GLY A 586 -8.02 19.15 8.60
CA GLY A 586 -7.88 18.29 9.79
C GLY A 586 -8.78 17.07 9.73
N ALA A 587 -8.96 16.37 10.85
CA ALA A 587 -9.88 15.23 10.92
C ALA A 587 -11.35 15.66 10.70
N PRO A 588 -12.24 14.79 10.20
CA PRO A 588 -13.67 15.07 10.08
C PRO A 588 -14.32 15.51 11.42
N GLU A 589 -13.85 14.97 12.53
CA GLU A 589 -14.35 15.21 13.89
C GLU A 589 -13.96 16.61 14.38
N ASP A 590 -12.69 16.97 14.19
CA ASP A 590 -12.16 18.30 14.48
C ASP A 590 -12.90 19.37 13.67
N ALA A 591 -13.33 19.05 12.43
CA ALA A 591 -14.12 19.96 11.61
C ALA A 591 -15.51 20.19 12.23
N LEU A 592 -16.21 19.13 12.65
CA LEU A 592 -17.52 19.25 13.29
C LEU A 592 -17.42 20.05 14.60
N ALA A 593 -16.39 19.82 15.41
CA ALA A 593 -16.15 20.58 16.64
C ALA A 593 -15.86 22.06 16.36
N TYR A 594 -14.90 22.35 15.48
CA TYR A 594 -14.51 23.73 15.09
C TYR A 594 -15.69 24.54 14.54
N PHE A 595 -16.54 23.94 13.70
CA PHE A 595 -17.69 24.66 13.15
C PHE A 595 -18.91 24.72 14.09
N ASP A 596 -19.06 23.82 15.08
CA ASP A 596 -20.15 23.93 16.06
C ASP A 596 -20.01 25.18 16.93
N GLU A 597 -18.79 25.65 17.22
CA GLU A 597 -18.55 26.93 17.91
C GLU A 597 -19.28 28.12 17.26
N HIS A 598 -19.44 28.08 15.93
CA HIS A 598 -20.07 29.12 15.11
C HIS A 598 -21.58 28.92 14.84
N ARG A 599 -22.22 27.99 15.57
CA ARG A 599 -23.68 27.82 15.58
C ARG A 599 -24.34 28.71 16.63
N THR A 600 -25.59 29.06 16.35
CA THR A 600 -26.48 29.67 17.34
C THR A 600 -27.00 28.63 18.33
N ASP A 601 -27.34 29.06 19.56
CA ASP A 601 -27.91 28.14 20.57
C ASP A 601 -29.24 27.51 20.14
N ARG A 602 -29.95 28.15 19.20
CA ARG A 602 -31.13 27.57 18.58
C ARG A 602 -30.76 26.34 17.73
N GLU A 603 -29.79 26.47 16.84
CA GLU A 603 -29.35 25.38 15.96
C GLU A 603 -28.80 24.20 16.77
N ARG A 604 -28.02 24.47 17.82
CA ARG A 604 -27.52 23.43 18.75
C ARG A 604 -28.62 22.63 19.43
N ARG A 605 -29.78 23.24 19.71
CA ARG A 605 -30.96 22.56 20.29
C ARG A 605 -31.80 21.81 19.26
N GLU A 606 -31.76 22.21 17.98
CA GLU A 606 -32.54 21.58 16.91
C GLU A 606 -31.93 20.22 16.50
N LYS A 607 -30.60 20.13 16.34
CA LYS A 607 -29.88 18.86 16.10
C LYS A 607 -28.39 18.95 16.43
N LYS A 608 -27.75 17.78 16.59
CA LYS A 608 -26.28 17.64 16.60
C LYS A 608 -25.67 18.21 15.31
N MET A 609 -24.39 18.57 15.38
CA MET A 609 -23.64 19.08 14.24
C MET A 609 -23.44 18.01 13.17
N GLU A 610 -23.68 18.34 11.90
CA GLU A 610 -23.48 17.47 10.75
C GLU A 610 -22.77 18.24 9.64
N PHE A 611 -22.20 17.52 8.66
CA PHE A 611 -21.46 18.14 7.56
C PHE A 611 -22.29 19.14 6.74
N ASP A 612 -23.60 18.91 6.59
CA ASP A 612 -24.53 19.82 5.92
C ASP A 612 -24.59 21.21 6.59
N ASP A 613 -24.44 21.28 7.91
CA ASP A 613 -24.42 22.56 8.64
C ASP A 613 -23.14 23.36 8.38
N ILE A 614 -22.00 22.70 8.10
CA ILE A 614 -20.76 23.39 7.75
C ILE A 614 -20.94 24.18 6.46
N TYR A 615 -21.61 23.60 5.45
CA TYR A 615 -21.95 24.32 4.21
C TYR A 615 -22.84 25.54 4.48
N ARG A 616 -23.83 25.40 5.36
CA ARG A 616 -24.73 26.50 5.76
C ARG A 616 -24.00 27.61 6.51
N ILE A 617 -23.04 27.27 7.37
CA ILE A 617 -22.20 28.23 8.11
C ILE A 617 -21.26 28.99 7.17
N LEU A 618 -20.70 28.31 6.16
CA LEU A 618 -19.76 28.91 5.19
C LEU A 618 -20.43 29.71 4.06
N ASP A 619 -21.74 29.54 3.83
CA ASP A 619 -22.54 30.32 2.86
C ASP A 619 -23.27 31.51 3.52
N ASP A 620 -23.36 31.54 4.85
CA ASP A 620 -23.98 32.62 5.62
C ASP A 620 -22.99 33.79 5.79
N ASP A 621 -23.03 34.74 4.85
CA ASP A 621 -22.19 35.96 4.87
C ASP A 621 -22.28 36.74 6.20
N SER A 622 -23.34 36.58 7.01
CA SER A 622 -23.46 37.21 8.32
C SER A 622 -22.55 36.59 9.39
N ARG A 623 -22.07 35.35 9.19
CA ARG A 623 -21.14 34.66 10.09
C ARG A 623 -19.68 34.95 9.79
N GLY A 624 -19.37 35.53 8.63
CA GLY A 624 -18.04 36.01 8.26
C GLY A 624 -17.70 35.80 6.79
N ALA A 625 -16.94 36.73 6.23
CA ALA A 625 -16.51 36.65 4.83
C ALA A 625 -15.53 35.47 4.60
N PRO A 626 -15.41 34.92 3.38
CA PRO A 626 -14.54 33.77 3.11
C PRO A 626 -13.06 33.94 3.48
N ASN A 627 -12.54 35.18 3.47
CA ASN A 627 -11.20 35.49 3.95
C ASN A 627 -11.09 35.47 5.49
N GLU A 628 -12.13 35.86 6.22
CA GLU A 628 -12.14 35.78 7.68
C GLU A 628 -12.12 34.33 8.15
N TRP A 629 -12.84 33.44 7.47
CA TRP A 629 -12.80 32.00 7.75
C TRP A 629 -11.38 31.42 7.64
N ARG A 630 -10.58 31.92 6.69
CA ARG A 630 -9.17 31.56 6.59
C ARG A 630 -8.36 32.08 7.78
N GLU A 631 -8.49 33.36 8.15
CA GLU A 631 -7.75 33.91 9.29
C GLU A 631 -8.14 33.22 10.61
N ARG A 632 -9.43 32.92 10.83
CA ARG A 632 -9.91 32.15 12.00
C ARG A 632 -9.23 30.78 12.06
N TYR A 633 -9.18 30.06 10.94
CA TYR A 633 -8.53 28.76 10.88
C TYR A 633 -7.01 28.86 11.13
N LEU A 634 -6.32 29.83 10.52
CA LEU A 634 -4.89 30.07 10.75
C LEU A 634 -4.54 30.41 12.22
N HIS A 635 -5.49 30.98 12.97
CA HIS A 635 -5.37 31.26 14.40
C HIS A 635 -5.97 30.18 15.32
N SER A 636 -6.50 29.08 14.76
CA SER A 636 -7.09 27.98 15.54
C SER A 636 -6.04 27.06 16.19
N SER A 637 -6.42 26.45 17.31
CA SER A 637 -5.66 25.38 17.94
C SER A 637 -5.47 24.17 17.02
N VAL A 638 -6.45 23.87 16.17
CA VAL A 638 -6.41 22.76 15.20
C VAL A 638 -5.31 22.98 14.15
N TYR A 639 -5.21 24.20 13.59
CA TYR A 639 -4.12 24.53 12.66
C TYR A 639 -2.75 24.45 13.33
N ALA A 640 -2.63 24.91 14.58
CA ALA A 640 -1.39 24.79 15.36
C ALA A 640 -1.02 23.33 15.67
N LYS A 641 -1.99 22.45 15.97
CA LYS A 641 -1.78 21.01 16.17
C LYS A 641 -1.26 20.34 14.89
N ILE A 642 -1.85 20.65 13.74
CA ILE A 642 -1.56 19.98 12.46
C ILE A 642 -0.26 20.48 11.80
N MET A 643 0.06 21.77 11.95
CA MET A 643 1.25 22.38 11.32
C MET A 643 2.47 22.44 12.25
N GLY A 644 2.25 22.27 13.56
CA GLY A 644 3.31 22.36 14.58
C GLY A 644 4.11 23.66 14.51
N LYS A 645 5.41 23.57 14.78
CA LYS A 645 6.37 24.67 14.55
C LYS A 645 6.81 24.76 13.08
N ASP A 646 6.61 23.71 12.29
CA ASP A 646 7.07 23.58 10.90
C ASP A 646 6.04 24.11 9.89
N SER A 647 5.46 25.28 10.19
CA SER A 647 4.64 26.02 9.23
C SER A 647 5.40 26.14 7.89
N PRO A 648 4.86 25.66 6.75
CA PRO A 648 5.64 25.50 5.52
C PRO A 648 6.09 26.80 4.84
N GLN A 649 7.07 27.51 5.41
CA GLN A 649 7.61 28.76 4.88
C GLN A 649 8.40 28.55 3.58
N ALA A 650 7.69 28.48 2.45
CA ALA A 650 8.26 28.59 1.13
C ALA A 650 8.56 30.06 0.80
N LYS A 651 9.72 30.32 0.17
CA LYS A 651 9.95 31.59 -0.52
C LYS A 651 8.93 31.69 -1.66
N ASN A 652 8.16 32.78 -1.74
CA ASN A 652 7.15 33.00 -2.78
C ASN A 652 7.78 33.09 -4.18
N ARG A 653 7.96 31.89 -4.75
CA ARG A 653 8.33 31.50 -6.12
C ARG A 653 7.21 31.72 -7.14
N PRO A 654 7.24 32.58 -8.17
CA PRO A 654 6.35 32.37 -9.31
C PRO A 654 6.79 31.10 -10.05
N VAL A 655 5.83 30.28 -10.48
CA VAL A 655 6.11 29.18 -11.41
C VAL A 655 6.31 29.79 -12.80
N THR A 656 7.46 29.54 -13.41
CA THR A 656 7.82 30.15 -14.70
C THR A 656 7.09 29.47 -15.85
N ALA A 657 6.78 30.23 -16.91
CA ALA A 657 6.13 29.68 -18.10
C ALA A 657 6.92 28.50 -18.73
N GLN A 658 8.26 28.53 -18.66
CA GLN A 658 9.12 27.43 -19.10
C GLN A 658 8.93 26.14 -18.28
N GLN A 659 8.66 26.23 -16.97
CA GLN A 659 8.37 25.05 -16.14
C GLN A 659 7.03 24.42 -16.55
N ALA A 660 5.97 25.23 -16.68
CA ALA A 660 4.67 24.75 -17.14
C ALA A 660 4.72 24.14 -18.55
N GLU A 661 5.46 24.76 -19.48
CA GLU A 661 5.61 24.22 -20.84
C GLU A 661 6.46 22.93 -20.89
N LYS A 662 7.44 22.78 -19.99
CA LYS A 662 8.24 21.55 -19.86
C LYS A 662 7.39 20.37 -19.36
N LEU A 663 6.51 20.59 -18.37
CA LEU A 663 5.55 19.59 -17.89
C LEU A 663 4.73 18.98 -19.04
N HIS A 664 4.14 19.83 -19.90
CA HIS A 664 3.31 19.36 -21.02
C HIS A 664 4.10 18.72 -22.19
N LYS A 665 5.44 18.90 -22.25
CA LYS A 665 6.29 18.38 -23.34
C LYS A 665 7.04 17.09 -23.00
N ALA A 666 6.86 16.52 -21.81
CA ALA A 666 7.50 15.28 -21.37
C ALA A 666 7.06 14.06 -22.21
N LYS A 667 7.79 13.77 -23.30
CA LYS A 667 7.46 12.69 -24.23
C LYS A 667 7.84 11.31 -23.67
N ARG A 668 6.90 10.37 -23.72
CA ARG A 668 7.16 8.93 -23.53
C ARG A 668 8.11 8.39 -24.61
N LYS A 669 9.09 7.57 -24.24
CA LYS A 669 9.95 6.78 -25.14
C LYS A 669 9.24 5.54 -25.73
N LEU A 670 7.91 5.58 -25.92
CA LEU A 670 7.20 4.51 -26.63
C LEU A 670 7.46 4.61 -28.13
N SER A 671 7.67 3.47 -28.79
CA SER A 671 7.69 3.44 -30.26
C SER A 671 6.36 3.96 -30.80
N SER A 672 6.41 5.10 -31.51
CA SER A 672 5.22 5.78 -32.05
C SER A 672 4.41 4.87 -32.97
N LEU A 673 5.07 3.93 -33.65
CA LEU A 673 4.44 2.91 -34.49
C LEU A 673 3.61 1.90 -33.66
N ARG A 674 4.12 1.45 -32.48
CA ARG A 674 3.36 0.57 -31.57
C ARG A 674 2.10 1.28 -31.08
N GLN A 675 2.22 2.54 -30.68
CA GLN A 675 1.08 3.36 -30.24
C GLN A 675 0.06 3.55 -31.37
N PHE A 676 0.52 3.87 -32.59
CA PHE A 676 -0.33 3.98 -33.77
C PHE A 676 -1.11 2.69 -34.03
N LEU A 677 -0.45 1.53 -34.08
CA LEU A 677 -1.11 0.23 -34.30
C LEU A 677 -2.15 -0.10 -33.23
N ILE A 678 -1.87 0.15 -31.94
CA ILE A 678 -2.82 -0.11 -30.85
C ILE A 678 -4.04 0.82 -30.97
N LEU A 679 -3.83 2.11 -31.25
CA LEU A 679 -4.92 3.08 -31.41
C LEU A 679 -5.76 2.79 -32.66
N SER A 680 -5.14 2.41 -33.78
CA SER A 680 -5.84 1.97 -35.00
C SER A 680 -6.69 0.72 -34.74
N ALA A 681 -6.13 -0.29 -34.06
CA ALA A 681 -6.86 -1.50 -33.69
C ALA A 681 -8.06 -1.21 -32.76
N ARG A 682 -7.88 -0.33 -31.77
CA ARG A 682 -8.95 0.12 -30.87
C ARG A 682 -10.05 0.84 -31.65
N ASN A 683 -9.69 1.82 -32.47
CA ASN A 683 -10.67 2.60 -33.23
C ASN A 683 -11.43 1.73 -34.24
N LEU A 684 -10.75 0.81 -34.93
CA LEU A 684 -11.41 -0.19 -35.80
C LEU A 684 -12.36 -1.09 -35.00
N LYS A 685 -11.97 -1.52 -33.80
CA LYS A 685 -12.82 -2.33 -32.91
C LYS A 685 -14.09 -1.58 -32.47
N ILE A 686 -13.96 -0.29 -32.15
CA ILE A 686 -15.10 0.60 -31.85
C ILE A 686 -16.05 0.67 -33.06
N MET A 687 -15.56 1.02 -34.25
CA MET A 687 -16.36 1.09 -35.48
C MET A 687 -17.05 -0.25 -35.84
N MET A 688 -16.42 -1.38 -35.50
CA MET A 688 -17.02 -2.71 -35.69
C MET A 688 -18.08 -3.05 -34.64
N GLN A 689 -17.92 -2.62 -33.39
CA GLN A 689 -18.88 -2.88 -32.30
C GLN A 689 -20.06 -1.91 -32.28
N ASP A 690 -19.90 -0.71 -32.85
CA ASP A 690 -20.97 0.27 -32.91
C ASP A 690 -22.20 -0.30 -33.63
N LYS A 691 -23.37 -0.15 -33.01
CA LYS A 691 -24.65 -0.62 -33.56
C LYS A 691 -25.23 0.35 -34.60
N VAL A 692 -24.66 1.55 -34.71
CA VAL A 692 -25.03 2.52 -35.74
C VAL A 692 -24.62 1.98 -37.12
N MET A 693 -25.62 1.52 -37.88
CA MET A 693 -25.42 0.98 -39.23
C MET A 693 -24.80 2.00 -40.21
N GLN A 694 -24.95 3.30 -39.94
CA GLN A 694 -24.43 4.38 -40.78
C GLN A 694 -22.89 4.39 -40.87
N ASP A 695 -22.16 4.11 -39.78
CA ASP A 695 -20.69 4.18 -39.80
C ASP A 695 -20.08 3.01 -40.58
N LYS A 696 -20.71 1.83 -40.51
CA LYS A 696 -20.36 0.67 -41.33
C LYS A 696 -20.65 0.91 -42.81
N VAL A 697 -21.78 1.54 -43.12
CA VAL A 697 -22.12 1.94 -44.50
C VAL A 697 -21.15 3.02 -45.00
N SER A 698 -20.87 4.05 -44.20
CA SER A 698 -19.94 5.15 -44.54
C SER A 698 -18.52 4.65 -44.80
N LEU A 699 -17.97 3.83 -43.89
CA LEU A 699 -16.64 3.22 -44.06
C LEU A 699 -16.59 2.30 -45.28
N THR A 700 -17.62 1.48 -45.48
CA THR A 700 -17.72 0.60 -46.67
C THR A 700 -17.80 1.43 -47.95
N MET A 701 -18.57 2.53 -47.95
CA MET A 701 -18.72 3.42 -49.11
C MET A 701 -17.41 4.17 -49.41
N MET A 702 -16.70 4.67 -48.39
CA MET A 702 -15.37 5.28 -48.56
C MET A 702 -14.34 4.28 -49.12
N LEU A 703 -14.31 3.06 -48.59
CA LEU A 703 -13.40 2.01 -49.05
C LEU A 703 -13.77 1.48 -50.45
N ALA A 704 -15.06 1.47 -50.79
CA ALA A 704 -15.55 1.07 -52.11
C ALA A 704 -15.37 2.15 -53.19
N LEU A 705 -15.32 3.44 -52.81
CA LEU A 705 -15.23 4.56 -53.76
C LEU A 705 -14.02 4.45 -54.69
N ALA A 706 -12.83 4.18 -54.16
CA ALA A 706 -11.61 4.09 -54.97
C ALA A 706 -11.58 2.85 -55.91
N PRO A 707 -11.94 1.63 -55.46
CA PRO A 707 -12.18 0.49 -56.35
C PRO A 707 -13.25 0.75 -57.42
N ILE A 708 -14.36 1.39 -57.07
CA ILE A 708 -15.43 1.73 -58.01
C ILE A 708 -14.93 2.72 -59.07
N LEU A 709 -14.25 3.79 -58.67
CA LEU A 709 -13.66 4.76 -59.61
C LEU A 709 -12.59 4.11 -60.50
N GLY A 710 -11.72 3.27 -59.96
CA GLY A 710 -10.71 2.53 -60.75
C GLY A 710 -11.32 1.49 -61.69
N MET A 711 -12.44 0.87 -61.30
CA MET A 711 -13.20 -0.05 -62.15
C MET A 711 -13.97 0.70 -63.25
N MET A 712 -14.50 1.89 -62.96
CA MET A 712 -15.11 2.79 -63.96
C MET A 712 -14.08 3.24 -65.01
N ASP A 713 -12.89 3.69 -64.58
CA ASP A 713 -11.77 4.05 -65.46
C ASP A 713 -11.30 2.87 -66.33
N PHE A 714 -11.21 1.67 -65.74
CA PHE A 714 -10.82 0.45 -66.45
C PHE A 714 -11.88 -0.05 -67.45
N ILE A 715 -13.17 0.08 -67.14
CA ILE A 715 -14.26 -0.41 -68.01
C ILE A 715 -14.53 0.56 -69.17
N TRP A 716 -14.51 1.87 -68.94
CA TRP A 716 -14.82 2.86 -69.97
C TRP A 716 -13.61 3.24 -70.83
N GLY A 717 -12.39 2.95 -70.39
CA GLY A 717 -11.18 3.24 -71.16
C GLY A 717 -10.88 4.72 -71.28
N LYS A 718 -9.75 5.04 -71.93
CA LYS A 718 -9.24 6.42 -72.02
C LYS A 718 -9.97 7.31 -73.04
N ASP A 719 -10.90 6.74 -73.79
CA ASP A 719 -11.48 7.37 -74.97
C ASP A 719 -12.87 8.00 -74.70
N LEU A 720 -13.38 7.92 -73.46
CA LEU A 720 -14.67 8.50 -73.06
C LEU A 720 -14.67 10.05 -73.01
N PHE A 721 -13.49 10.68 -73.08
CA PHE A 721 -13.31 12.13 -73.11
C PHE A 721 -12.08 12.46 -73.96
N ASP A 722 -12.26 13.05 -75.14
CA ASP A 722 -11.17 13.70 -75.86
C ASP A 722 -10.88 15.07 -75.22
N PRO A 723 -9.71 15.27 -74.57
CA PRO A 723 -9.38 16.53 -73.92
C PRO A 723 -9.11 17.69 -74.89
N VAL A 724 -9.10 17.45 -76.21
CA VAL A 724 -8.91 18.46 -77.26
C VAL A 724 -10.23 18.99 -77.82
N THR A 725 -11.25 18.13 -77.97
CA THR A 725 -12.57 18.51 -78.53
C THR A 725 -13.67 18.66 -77.48
N GLY A 726 -13.60 17.92 -76.37
CA GLY A 726 -14.55 18.01 -75.25
C GLY A 726 -15.88 17.30 -75.45
N ASP A 727 -16.07 16.58 -76.56
CA ASP A 727 -17.24 15.74 -76.80
C ASP A 727 -17.07 14.33 -76.22
N VAL A 728 -18.20 13.70 -75.88
CA VAL A 728 -18.30 12.33 -75.37
C VAL A 728 -18.94 11.46 -76.44
N GLU A 729 -18.15 10.62 -77.13
CA GLU A 729 -18.71 9.62 -78.04
C GLU A 729 -19.34 8.46 -77.23
N LEU A 730 -20.67 8.45 -77.18
CA LEU A 730 -21.47 7.32 -76.69
C LEU A 730 -21.70 6.33 -77.84
N VAL A 731 -21.12 5.13 -77.71
CA VAL A 731 -21.40 3.94 -78.54
C VAL A 731 -22.48 3.08 -77.88
#